data_AF-A0A9D8J883-F1
#
_entry.id   AF-A0A9D8J883-F1
#
_cell.length_a   1.000
_cell.length_b   1.000
_cell.length_c   1.000
_cell.angle_alpha   90.00
_cell.angle_beta   90.00
_cell.angle_gamma   90.00
#
_symmetry.space_group_name_H-M   'P 1'
#
loop_
_entity.id
_entity.type
_entity.pdbx_description
1 polymer ?
#
loop_
_entity_poly.entity_id
_entity_poly.type
_entity_poly.pdbx_seq_one_letter_code
_entity_poly.pdbx_strand_id
1 'polypeptide(L)'
;MTSDLAQFRLIGAVALRNLWLDRLRTFIIGGLIAAGAFLAVIGLSLLLDVQASMRASITQSIAGDLQIYAAKAKDKLALFGGGGFMGRADIGSLPDFSPYKDAVLSHPNVAAFVPMGLDMAVLSRGNELDDAIDALRVALKGGDQGIITGRIEQIRFQLEQVKLELAARRLLSADQAELEQQEKDLARALAPDFLAPGTPLTEEQLQFLETKIAPLSGEKLPTYLQYIGTDIAIYRANFPKFRVIEGTVLEPGQRGIMLSRKVREELLKNGVAKLFDKLHKRIVKRGARIAGDEENQRFAVDLSKQYQQILSYLDRANAEDLSAKLSARGISDQSPDLLQRLSRQISAFLTVDDDNFLERYQWFYEHIAPKIKLYEVYPGQTITVRNYTRSGYIKTLPLKVYGIYNFDGLEDSDLAGVLNIMDLVSFRELYGQMTEASRKELEAMRAQVGLKEVQAEDAEAALFGEAGTASGAAVETTMGQALNGLDASQVVLVKPTLADSFDPAEVQSGLALNAAIRLKDPSQQARTEAELGADLEKKGFKLNIVDWQQASGIVGQFVNIVGGTLVFALVVIFLVAFVIINNSIIVGTLNRTREIGTMRAIGAQRSFIVALFLAETGITGMFGAFGGAALAVVAVVAASRKGIPAANDVVTFIFSGPRLYPVVHWQVVTLVPLLITLFATLASVYAARHAAKVQPADATQEKE
;
A
#
# COMPACT_ATOMS: atom_id res chain seq x y z
N MET A 1 17.91 -1.41 -64.59
CA MET A 1 17.11 -2.28 -63.70
C MET A 1 17.55 -3.75 -63.74
N THR A 2 17.79 -4.37 -64.90
CA THR A 2 18.26 -5.79 -64.96
C THR A 2 19.72 -5.99 -64.53
N SER A 3 20.61 -5.02 -64.73
CA SER A 3 22.02 -5.09 -64.30
C SER A 3 22.18 -5.00 -62.78
N ASP A 4 21.43 -4.11 -62.12
CA ASP A 4 21.53 -3.91 -60.66
C ASP A 4 21.06 -5.16 -59.90
N LEU A 5 19.97 -5.78 -60.36
CA LEU A 5 19.45 -7.03 -59.80
C LEU A 5 20.43 -8.21 -59.93
N ALA A 6 21.17 -8.29 -61.03
CA ALA A 6 22.21 -9.31 -61.23
C ALA A 6 23.40 -9.08 -60.29
N GLN A 7 23.80 -7.82 -60.09
CA GLN A 7 24.88 -7.44 -59.19
C GLN A 7 24.53 -7.73 -57.72
N PHE A 8 23.31 -7.41 -57.27
CA PHE A 8 22.83 -7.75 -55.93
C PHE A 8 22.76 -9.26 -55.69
N ARG A 9 22.29 -10.03 -56.68
CA ARG A 9 22.26 -11.51 -56.60
C ARG A 9 23.66 -12.12 -56.50
N LEU A 10 24.62 -11.59 -57.26
CA LEU A 10 26.02 -12.01 -57.20
C LEU A 10 26.62 -11.74 -55.83
N ILE A 11 26.44 -10.53 -55.28
CA ILE A 11 26.94 -10.16 -53.96
C ILE A 11 26.34 -11.08 -52.88
N GLY A 12 25.04 -11.32 -52.92
CA GLY A 12 24.37 -12.21 -51.95
C GLY A 12 24.88 -13.66 -52.03
N ALA A 13 25.06 -14.20 -53.25
CA ALA A 13 25.56 -15.57 -53.44
C ALA A 13 27.01 -15.73 -52.95
N VAL A 14 27.87 -14.75 -53.24
CA VAL A 14 29.27 -14.76 -52.76
C VAL A 14 29.31 -14.59 -51.25
N ALA A 15 28.50 -13.68 -50.68
CA ALA A 15 28.39 -13.49 -49.23
C ALA A 15 27.90 -14.75 -48.50
N LEU A 16 26.97 -15.52 -49.06
CA LEU A 16 26.54 -16.80 -48.49
C LEU A 16 27.65 -17.86 -48.51
N ARG A 17 28.40 -17.95 -49.62
CA ARG A 17 29.51 -18.90 -49.79
C ARG A 17 30.64 -18.63 -48.80
N ASN A 18 31.28 -17.45 -48.90
CA ASN A 18 31.31 -16.53 -47.79
C ASN A 18 31.42 -17.07 -46.36
N LEU A 19 30.26 -16.98 -45.72
CA LEU A 19 29.96 -17.36 -44.36
C LEU A 19 30.12 -18.87 -44.10
N TRP A 20 29.84 -19.70 -45.11
CA TRP A 20 29.99 -21.15 -45.03
C TRP A 20 31.45 -21.62 -45.01
N LEU A 21 32.35 -20.84 -45.62
CA LEU A 21 33.79 -21.10 -45.60
C LEU A 21 34.40 -20.67 -44.26
N ASP A 22 34.03 -19.50 -43.74
CA ASP A 22 34.50 -19.00 -42.43
C ASP A 22 33.52 -19.32 -41.29
N ARG A 23 33.28 -20.61 -41.05
CA ARG A 23 32.28 -21.04 -40.06
C ARG A 23 32.57 -20.55 -38.65
N LEU A 24 33.85 -20.55 -38.24
CA LEU A 24 34.24 -20.12 -36.90
C LEU A 24 33.92 -18.63 -36.66
N ARG A 25 34.31 -17.77 -37.59
CA ARG A 25 34.03 -16.32 -37.53
C ARG A 25 32.53 -16.04 -37.56
N THR A 26 31.82 -16.67 -38.50
CA THR A 26 30.36 -16.53 -38.62
C THR A 26 29.66 -16.99 -37.35
N PHE A 27 30.11 -18.07 -36.72
CA PHE A 27 29.55 -18.57 -35.47
C PHE A 27 29.84 -17.65 -34.27
N ILE A 28 31.04 -17.08 -34.17
CA ILE A 28 31.39 -16.12 -33.11
C ILE A 28 30.54 -14.84 -33.23
N ILE A 29 30.50 -14.23 -34.43
CA ILE A 29 29.72 -12.99 -34.66
C ILE A 29 28.22 -13.28 -34.52
N GLY A 30 27.72 -14.30 -35.20
CA GLY A 30 26.31 -14.69 -35.17
C GLY A 30 25.85 -15.10 -33.78
N GLY A 31 26.69 -15.82 -33.02
CA GLY A 31 26.42 -16.21 -31.64
C GLY A 31 26.37 -15.02 -30.68
N LEU A 32 27.27 -14.05 -30.83
CA LEU A 32 27.23 -12.81 -30.04
C LEU A 32 25.96 -12.01 -30.34
N ILE A 33 25.62 -11.85 -31.62
CA ILE A 33 24.39 -11.15 -32.04
C ILE A 33 23.15 -11.90 -31.53
N ALA A 34 23.15 -13.23 -31.59
CA ALA A 34 22.07 -14.06 -31.06
C ALA A 34 21.91 -13.91 -29.55
N ALA A 35 23.00 -13.92 -28.79
CA ALA A 35 22.96 -13.71 -27.34
C ALA A 35 22.45 -12.30 -26.99
N GLY A 36 22.91 -11.27 -27.71
CA GLY A 36 22.43 -9.90 -27.55
C GLY A 36 20.94 -9.77 -27.86
N ALA A 37 20.47 -10.35 -28.96
CA ALA A 37 19.06 -10.36 -29.32
C ALA A 37 18.19 -11.15 -28.33
N PHE A 38 18.68 -12.30 -27.86
CA PHE A 38 18.03 -13.10 -26.85
C PHE A 38 17.80 -12.29 -25.57
N LEU A 39 18.86 -11.68 -25.03
CA LEU A 39 18.79 -10.86 -23.82
C LEU A 39 17.90 -9.63 -24.02
N ALA A 40 17.98 -8.96 -25.18
CA ALA A 40 17.20 -7.78 -25.48
C ALA A 40 15.70 -8.08 -25.59
N VAL A 41 15.33 -9.16 -26.30
CA VAL A 41 13.94 -9.56 -26.48
C VAL A 41 13.34 -10.00 -25.15
N ILE A 42 14.04 -10.81 -24.34
CA ILE A 42 13.57 -11.21 -23.01
C ILE A 42 13.44 -9.99 -22.10
N GLY A 43 14.50 -9.18 -21.99
CA GLY A 43 14.54 -8.04 -21.08
C GLY A 43 13.45 -7.02 -21.38
N LEU A 44 13.26 -6.66 -22.65
CA LEU A 44 12.24 -5.70 -23.05
C LEU A 44 10.82 -6.28 -22.92
N SER A 45 10.62 -7.58 -23.22
CA SER A 45 9.30 -8.23 -23.03
C SER A 45 8.91 -8.26 -21.56
N LEU A 46 9.84 -8.69 -20.68
CA LEU A 46 9.61 -8.70 -19.24
C LEU A 46 9.35 -7.29 -18.69
N LEU A 47 10.05 -6.27 -19.18
CA LEU A 47 9.82 -4.89 -18.79
C LEU A 47 8.40 -4.43 -19.15
N LEU A 48 7.92 -4.75 -20.36
CA LEU A 48 6.55 -4.43 -20.79
C LEU A 48 5.50 -5.18 -19.95
N ASP A 49 5.74 -6.45 -19.62
CA ASP A 49 4.85 -7.26 -18.78
C ASP A 49 4.77 -6.71 -17.36
N VAL A 50 5.91 -6.32 -16.80
CA VAL A 50 6.01 -5.66 -15.49
C VAL A 50 5.26 -4.32 -15.52
N GLN A 51 5.46 -3.50 -16.55
CA GLN A 51 4.78 -2.20 -16.68
C GLN A 51 3.26 -2.38 -16.82
N ALA A 52 2.80 -3.38 -17.59
CA ALA A 52 1.38 -3.67 -17.76
C ALA A 52 0.75 -4.19 -16.46
N SER A 53 1.42 -5.12 -15.77
CA SER A 53 0.96 -5.67 -14.50
C SER A 53 0.90 -4.60 -13.42
N MET A 54 1.93 -3.77 -13.33
CA MET A 54 2.00 -2.68 -12.38
C MET A 54 0.94 -1.60 -12.67
N ARG A 55 0.73 -1.26 -13.95
CA ARG A 55 -0.39 -0.41 -14.38
C ARG A 55 -1.70 -1.01 -13.87
N ALA A 56 -1.95 -2.30 -14.08
CA ALA A 56 -3.17 -2.95 -13.60
C ALA A 56 -3.30 -2.86 -12.07
N SER A 57 -2.23 -3.08 -11.31
CA SER A 57 -2.24 -2.93 -9.85
C SER A 57 -2.65 -1.54 -9.39
N ILE A 58 -2.20 -0.51 -10.09
CA ILE A 58 -2.44 0.90 -9.74
C ILE A 58 -3.82 1.36 -10.23
N THR A 59 -4.12 1.15 -11.52
CA THR A 59 -5.31 1.71 -12.15
C THR A 59 -6.58 0.96 -11.79
N GLN A 60 -6.49 -0.33 -11.45
CA GLN A 60 -7.62 -1.17 -11.05
C GLN A 60 -7.85 -1.24 -9.54
N SER A 61 -6.95 -0.67 -8.73
CA SER A 61 -7.14 -0.53 -7.28
C SER A 61 -7.70 0.84 -6.90
N ILE A 62 -6.96 1.92 -7.12
CA ILE A 62 -7.30 3.24 -6.57
C ILE A 62 -7.10 4.39 -7.58
N ALA A 63 -6.04 4.35 -8.39
CA ALA A 63 -5.61 5.53 -9.12
C ALA A 63 -6.44 5.84 -10.37
N GLY A 64 -7.08 4.85 -10.99
CA GLY A 64 -7.62 5.02 -12.34
C GLY A 64 -6.50 5.25 -13.38
N ASP A 65 -6.87 5.63 -14.60
CA ASP A 65 -5.91 5.85 -15.69
C ASP A 65 -5.27 7.23 -15.63
N LEU A 66 -6.05 8.25 -15.22
CA LEU A 66 -5.60 9.61 -14.96
C LEU A 66 -6.09 10.07 -13.59
N GLN A 67 -5.42 11.06 -13.02
CA GLN A 67 -5.82 11.73 -11.77
C GLN A 67 -5.88 13.23 -11.99
N ILE A 68 -6.85 13.87 -11.36
CA ILE A 68 -6.94 15.33 -11.30
C ILE A 68 -6.88 15.82 -9.85
N TYR A 69 -6.21 16.95 -9.65
CA TYR A 69 -6.15 17.64 -8.36
C TYR A 69 -5.89 19.14 -8.57
N ALA A 70 -5.94 19.92 -7.49
CA ALA A 70 -5.87 21.38 -7.57
C ALA A 70 -4.52 21.85 -8.16
N ALA A 71 -4.55 22.82 -9.09
CA ALA A 71 -3.30 23.39 -9.65
C ALA A 71 -2.44 24.12 -8.60
N LYS A 72 -3.06 24.62 -7.52
CA LYS A 72 -2.39 25.32 -6.41
C LYS A 72 -1.72 24.37 -5.39
N ALA A 73 -1.69 23.06 -5.67
CA ALA A 73 -1.00 22.09 -4.84
C ALA A 73 0.47 22.46 -4.62
N LYS A 74 0.95 22.36 -3.38
CA LYS A 74 2.38 22.53 -3.05
C LYS A 74 3.16 21.25 -3.27
N ASP A 75 2.52 20.11 -2.99
CA ASP A 75 3.09 18.78 -3.16
C ASP A 75 2.49 18.08 -4.39
N LYS A 76 3.27 17.16 -4.99
CA LYS A 76 2.76 16.29 -6.06
C LYS A 76 1.86 15.21 -5.48
N LEU A 77 0.83 14.83 -6.24
CA LEU A 77 -0.02 13.71 -5.86
C LEU A 77 0.79 12.41 -5.85
N ALA A 78 0.76 11.70 -4.73
CA ALA A 78 1.39 10.39 -4.57
C ALA A 78 0.48 9.49 -3.72
N LEU A 79 -0.28 8.64 -4.40
CA LEU A 79 -1.25 7.72 -3.80
C LEU A 79 -0.59 6.59 -3.01
N PHE A 80 0.68 6.28 -3.30
CA PHE A 80 1.46 5.24 -2.65
C PHE A 80 2.79 5.84 -2.15
N GLY A 81 2.89 6.07 -0.84
CA GLY A 81 4.14 6.56 -0.22
C GLY A 81 4.42 8.07 -0.36
N GLY A 82 3.37 8.89 -0.48
CA GLY A 82 3.44 10.33 -0.74
C GLY A 82 3.55 11.28 0.45
N GLY A 83 3.80 10.78 1.66
CA GLY A 83 3.82 11.58 2.87
C GLY A 83 4.73 10.94 3.91
N GLY A 84 5.41 11.75 4.72
CA GLY A 84 6.13 11.23 5.90
C GLY A 84 5.16 10.43 6.79
N PHE A 85 5.69 9.63 7.73
CA PHE A 85 4.90 8.77 8.63
C PHE A 85 3.73 9.51 9.34
N MET A 86 3.77 10.86 9.39
CA MET A 86 2.74 11.77 9.90
C MET A 86 2.42 12.96 8.96
N GLY A 87 3.05 13.06 7.79
CA GLY A 87 3.00 14.25 6.93
C GLY A 87 2.03 14.08 5.76
N ARG A 88 0.87 14.76 5.81
CA ARG A 88 -0.05 14.84 4.67
C ARG A 88 0.57 15.65 3.54
N ALA A 89 0.53 15.12 2.32
CA ALA A 89 0.84 15.91 1.13
C ALA A 89 -0.17 17.06 0.97
N ASP A 90 0.31 18.28 0.78
CA ASP A 90 -0.53 19.43 0.46
C ASP A 90 -0.84 19.49 -1.04
N ILE A 91 -1.72 18.58 -1.47
CA ILE A 91 -2.21 18.47 -2.86
C ILE A 91 -3.37 19.45 -3.17
N GLY A 92 -3.64 20.39 -2.27
CA GLY A 92 -4.80 21.28 -2.36
C GLY A 92 -6.14 20.57 -2.15
N SER A 93 -7.23 21.23 -2.52
CA SER A 93 -8.59 20.68 -2.49
C SER A 93 -9.41 21.19 -3.67
N LEU A 94 -10.44 20.42 -4.02
CA LEU A 94 -11.50 20.74 -4.97
C LEU A 94 -12.76 21.04 -4.14
N PRO A 95 -13.05 22.32 -3.80
CA PRO A 95 -14.10 22.66 -2.83
C PRO A 95 -15.50 22.18 -3.23
N ASP A 96 -15.80 22.23 -4.53
CA ASP A 96 -16.92 21.53 -5.13
C ASP A 96 -16.44 20.87 -6.42
N PHE A 97 -16.48 19.53 -6.45
CA PHE A 97 -15.99 18.80 -7.62
C PHE A 97 -17.01 18.69 -8.77
N SER A 98 -18.29 19.03 -8.53
CA SER A 98 -19.37 18.81 -9.51
C SER A 98 -19.12 19.47 -10.87
N PRO A 99 -18.66 20.74 -10.96
CA PRO A 99 -18.36 21.37 -12.26
C PRO A 99 -17.22 20.66 -13.01
N TYR A 100 -16.23 20.13 -12.29
CA TYR A 100 -15.11 19.38 -12.88
C TYR A 100 -15.59 18.02 -13.38
N LYS A 101 -16.45 17.34 -12.61
CA LYS A 101 -17.04 16.05 -12.99
C LYS A 101 -17.76 16.16 -14.33
N ASP A 102 -18.65 17.13 -14.49
CA ASP A 102 -19.43 17.28 -15.73
C ASP A 102 -18.54 17.62 -16.92
N ALA A 103 -17.54 18.48 -16.71
CA ALA A 103 -16.58 18.83 -17.75
C ALA A 103 -15.71 17.64 -18.16
N VAL A 104 -15.26 16.81 -17.22
CA VAL A 104 -14.45 15.62 -17.49
C VAL A 104 -15.27 14.53 -18.17
N LEU A 105 -16.49 14.26 -17.70
CA LEU A 105 -17.38 13.26 -18.29
C LEU A 105 -17.85 13.63 -19.71
N SER A 106 -17.79 14.91 -20.09
CA SER A 106 -18.11 15.34 -21.46
C SER A 106 -17.10 14.86 -22.51
N HIS A 107 -15.90 14.44 -22.10
CA HIS A 107 -14.88 13.94 -23.02
C HIS A 107 -15.21 12.51 -23.52
N PRO A 108 -15.15 12.24 -24.83
CA PRO A 108 -15.63 10.97 -25.41
C PRO A 108 -14.92 9.72 -24.88
N ASN A 109 -13.62 9.83 -24.58
CA ASN A 109 -12.81 8.71 -24.06
C ASN A 109 -12.90 8.52 -22.53
N VAL A 110 -13.62 9.38 -21.81
CA VAL A 110 -13.77 9.23 -20.35
C VAL A 110 -14.94 8.28 -20.06
N ALA A 111 -14.67 7.25 -19.25
CA ALA A 111 -15.64 6.26 -18.80
C ALA A 111 -16.26 6.63 -17.45
N ALA A 112 -15.45 7.12 -16.51
CA ALA A 112 -15.92 7.48 -15.17
C ALA A 112 -15.05 8.55 -14.52
N PHE A 113 -15.67 9.26 -13.58
CA PHE A 113 -15.05 10.23 -12.67
C PHE A 113 -15.32 9.78 -11.24
N VAL A 114 -14.27 9.51 -10.47
CA VAL A 114 -14.37 9.00 -9.10
C VAL A 114 -13.76 10.01 -8.13
N PRO A 115 -14.57 10.82 -7.42
CA PRO A 115 -14.08 11.80 -6.46
C PRO A 115 -13.49 11.07 -5.24
N MET A 116 -12.38 11.56 -4.73
CA MET A 116 -11.73 10.95 -3.58
C MET A 116 -10.88 11.91 -2.75
N GLY A 117 -10.49 11.45 -1.57
CA GLY A 117 -9.45 12.07 -0.76
C GLY A 117 -8.74 11.03 0.08
N LEU A 118 -7.41 11.11 0.11
CA LEU A 118 -6.58 10.27 0.96
C LEU A 118 -6.25 11.02 2.25
N ASP A 119 -6.49 10.38 3.39
CA ASP A 119 -6.13 10.90 4.69
C ASP A 119 -5.85 9.77 5.70
N MET A 120 -5.52 10.11 6.93
CA MET A 120 -5.21 9.24 8.04
C MET A 120 -5.97 9.70 9.28
N ALA A 121 -6.42 8.75 10.09
CA ALA A 121 -7.05 9.01 11.38
C ALA A 121 -6.44 8.08 12.40
N VAL A 122 -6.53 8.50 13.66
CA VAL A 122 -6.19 7.69 14.81
C VAL A 122 -7.44 6.96 15.25
N LEU A 123 -7.38 5.63 15.23
CA LEU A 123 -8.34 4.81 15.95
C LEU A 123 -8.03 4.94 17.45
N SER A 124 -8.92 5.62 18.17
CA SER A 124 -8.88 5.67 19.62
C SER A 124 -9.38 4.35 20.17
N ARG A 125 -8.54 3.68 20.95
CA ARG A 125 -8.88 2.43 21.64
C ARG A 125 -8.93 2.71 23.14
N GLY A 126 -10.01 2.30 23.80
CA GLY A 126 -10.04 2.21 25.26
C GLY A 126 -9.10 1.12 25.77
N ASN A 127 -8.97 1.00 27.09
CA ASN A 127 -8.29 -0.13 27.72
C ASN A 127 -9.25 -1.31 27.93
N GLU A 128 -8.71 -2.50 28.25
CA GLU A 128 -9.50 -3.72 28.47
C GLU A 128 -10.45 -3.61 29.67
N LEU A 129 -10.13 -2.76 30.65
CA LEU A 129 -10.97 -2.56 31.84
C LEU A 129 -12.19 -1.70 31.51
N ASP A 130 -12.03 -0.65 30.69
CA ASP A 130 -13.12 0.18 30.17
C ASP A 130 -14.13 -0.69 29.41
N ASP A 131 -13.65 -1.56 28.51
CA ASP A 131 -14.50 -2.50 27.76
C ASP A 131 -15.31 -3.41 28.72
N ALA A 132 -14.68 -3.88 29.81
CA ALA A 132 -15.32 -4.73 30.81
C ALA A 132 -16.35 -3.97 31.66
N ILE A 133 -16.05 -2.73 32.04
CA ILE A 133 -16.95 -1.86 32.81
C ILE A 133 -18.18 -1.48 31.98
N ASP A 134 -18.00 -1.14 30.70
CA ASP A 134 -19.11 -0.87 29.78
C ASP A 134 -19.99 -2.11 29.59
N ALA A 135 -19.39 -3.29 29.44
CA ALA A 135 -20.13 -4.55 29.36
C ALA A 135 -20.91 -4.85 30.66
N LEU A 136 -20.34 -4.54 31.84
CA LEU A 136 -21.04 -4.65 33.12
C LEU A 136 -22.23 -3.68 33.16
N ARG A 137 -22.07 -2.42 32.73
CA ARG A 137 -23.16 -1.44 32.68
C ARG A 137 -24.31 -1.91 31.78
N VAL A 138 -24.01 -2.50 30.63
CA VAL A 138 -25.04 -3.10 29.75
C VAL A 138 -25.74 -4.27 30.44
N ALA A 139 -24.99 -5.15 31.12
CA ALA A 139 -25.57 -6.27 31.86
C ALA A 139 -26.47 -5.81 33.02
N LEU A 140 -26.06 -4.76 33.75
CA LEU A 140 -26.86 -4.14 34.81
C LEU A 140 -28.21 -3.60 34.27
N LYS A 141 -28.21 -3.01 33.07
CA LYS A 141 -29.46 -2.60 32.38
C LYS A 141 -30.33 -3.78 31.94
N GLY A 142 -29.71 -4.89 31.56
CA GLY A 142 -30.40 -6.12 31.14
C GLY A 142 -31.00 -6.94 32.29
N GLY A 143 -30.48 -6.80 33.51
CA GLY A 143 -31.05 -7.39 34.73
C GLY A 143 -30.74 -8.87 34.98
N ASP A 144 -29.96 -9.54 34.12
CA ASP A 144 -29.56 -10.94 34.29
C ASP A 144 -28.45 -11.07 35.35
N GLN A 145 -28.81 -11.57 36.53
CA GLN A 145 -27.89 -11.72 37.66
C GLN A 145 -26.73 -12.69 37.40
N GLY A 146 -26.92 -13.70 36.55
CA GLY A 146 -25.85 -14.62 36.15
C GLY A 146 -24.80 -13.92 35.31
N ILE A 147 -25.22 -13.11 34.34
CA ILE A 147 -24.31 -12.30 33.50
C ILE A 147 -23.61 -11.24 34.34
N ILE A 148 -24.34 -10.53 35.21
CA ILE A 148 -23.77 -9.50 36.10
C ILE A 148 -22.68 -10.10 37.00
N THR A 149 -22.96 -11.23 37.64
CA THR A 149 -21.97 -11.90 38.52
C THR A 149 -20.74 -12.32 37.74
N GLY A 150 -20.91 -12.86 36.53
CA GLY A 150 -19.78 -13.20 35.66
C GLY A 150 -18.93 -11.99 35.25
N ARG A 151 -19.56 -10.85 34.94
CA ARG A 151 -18.85 -9.59 34.59
C ARG A 151 -18.10 -9.01 35.78
N ILE A 152 -18.68 -9.08 36.98
CA ILE A 152 -18.02 -8.64 38.21
C ILE A 152 -16.77 -9.49 38.50
N GLU A 153 -16.88 -10.82 38.38
CA GLU A 153 -15.72 -11.71 38.56
C GLU A 153 -14.63 -11.47 37.51
N GLN A 154 -15.03 -11.18 36.26
CA GLN A 154 -14.10 -10.79 35.20
C GLN A 154 -13.33 -9.51 35.57
N ILE A 155 -14.04 -8.46 36.03
CA ILE A 155 -13.40 -7.21 36.46
C ILE A 155 -12.48 -7.45 37.65
N ARG A 156 -12.90 -8.20 38.69
CA ARG A 156 -12.05 -8.54 39.83
C ARG A 156 -10.74 -9.17 39.39
N PHE A 157 -10.82 -10.16 38.50
CA PHE A 157 -9.64 -10.84 37.99
C PHE A 157 -8.71 -9.89 37.22
N GLN A 158 -9.27 -8.95 36.43
CA GLN A 158 -8.47 -7.90 35.78
C GLN A 158 -7.82 -6.95 36.80
N LEU A 159 -8.48 -6.60 37.90
CA LEU A 159 -7.89 -5.78 38.97
C LEU A 159 -6.69 -6.48 39.64
N GLU A 160 -6.74 -7.80 39.83
CA GLU A 160 -5.61 -8.59 40.32
C GLU A 160 -4.41 -8.53 39.36
N GLN A 161 -4.67 -8.51 38.05
CA GLN A 161 -3.62 -8.34 37.04
C GLN A 161 -3.03 -6.93 37.06
N VAL A 162 -3.88 -5.88 37.14
CA VAL A 162 -3.42 -4.48 37.26
C VAL A 162 -2.56 -4.31 38.51
N LYS A 163 -2.90 -4.98 39.62
CA LYS A 163 -2.09 -4.97 40.85
C LYS A 163 -0.68 -5.52 40.61
N LEU A 164 -0.57 -6.62 39.87
CA LEU A 164 0.72 -7.21 39.52
C LEU A 164 1.54 -6.25 38.64
N GLU A 165 0.88 -5.56 37.70
CA GLU A 165 1.52 -4.59 36.81
C GLU A 165 2.01 -3.35 37.57
N LEU A 166 1.19 -2.79 38.47
CA LEU A 166 1.56 -1.65 39.30
C LEU A 166 2.76 -1.98 40.22
N ALA A 167 2.78 -3.19 40.78
CA ALA A 167 3.92 -3.66 41.56
C ALA A 167 5.22 -3.72 40.74
N ALA A 168 5.14 -4.08 39.46
CA ALA A 168 6.29 -4.05 38.55
C ALA A 168 6.72 -2.62 38.19
N ARG A 169 5.77 -1.70 37.99
CA ARG A 169 6.04 -0.27 37.68
C ARG A 169 6.75 0.45 38.83
N ARG A 170 6.53 0.03 40.08
CA ARG A 170 7.17 0.60 41.28
C ARG A 170 8.70 0.61 41.20
N LEU A 171 9.30 -0.35 40.49
CA LEU A 171 10.75 -0.47 40.31
C LEU A 171 11.32 0.50 39.25
N LEU A 172 10.47 1.15 38.46
CA LEU A 172 10.85 1.92 37.27
C LEU A 172 10.37 3.37 37.28
N SER A 173 9.39 3.73 38.11
CA SER A 173 8.82 5.09 38.14
C SER A 173 9.63 6.08 38.99
N ALA A 174 9.79 7.29 38.46
CA ALA A 174 10.37 8.44 39.18
C ALA A 174 9.35 9.16 40.08
N ASP A 175 8.04 9.04 39.80
CA ASP A 175 6.97 9.62 40.61
C ASP A 175 6.34 8.54 41.49
N GLN A 176 6.82 8.47 42.74
CA GLN A 176 6.34 7.51 43.73
C GLN A 176 5.03 7.96 44.38
N ALA A 177 4.74 9.27 44.41
CA ALA A 177 3.54 9.79 45.05
C ALA A 177 2.29 9.50 44.23
N GLU A 178 2.38 9.61 42.90
CA GLU A 178 1.31 9.21 42.00
C GLU A 178 1.04 7.69 42.11
N LEU A 179 2.09 6.86 42.11
CA LEU A 179 1.95 5.42 42.28
C LEU A 179 1.30 5.02 43.61
N GLU A 180 1.67 5.66 44.72
CA GLU A 180 1.04 5.40 46.02
C GLU A 180 -0.45 5.72 46.00
N GLN A 181 -0.86 6.77 45.27
CA GLN A 181 -2.27 7.10 45.11
C GLN A 181 -3.00 6.06 44.25
N GLN A 182 -2.41 5.65 43.13
CA GLN A 182 -2.95 4.60 42.26
C GLN A 182 -3.09 3.26 43.00
N GLU A 183 -2.12 2.89 43.86
CA GLU A 183 -2.19 1.70 44.71
C GLU A 183 -3.34 1.78 45.74
N LYS A 184 -3.58 2.95 46.34
CA LYS A 184 -4.72 3.17 47.26
C LYS A 184 -6.06 3.05 46.54
N ASP A 185 -6.17 3.66 45.36
CA ASP A 185 -7.38 3.60 44.55
C ASP A 185 -7.68 2.15 44.12
N LEU A 186 -6.65 1.41 43.70
CA LEU A 186 -6.77 -0.01 43.37
C LEU A 186 -7.13 -0.87 44.60
N ALA A 187 -6.54 -0.60 45.77
CA ALA A 187 -6.87 -1.31 47.01
C ALA A 187 -8.34 -1.10 47.42
N ARG A 188 -8.90 0.09 47.18
CA ARG A 188 -10.33 0.37 47.36
C ARG A 188 -11.19 -0.46 46.41
N ALA A 189 -10.82 -0.56 45.13
CA ALA A 189 -11.55 -1.35 44.14
C ALA A 189 -11.50 -2.87 44.42
N LEU A 190 -10.39 -3.35 44.99
CA LEU A 190 -10.20 -4.74 45.40
C LEU A 190 -10.83 -5.09 46.75
N ALA A 191 -11.40 -4.12 47.47
CA ALA A 191 -12.02 -4.39 48.76
C ALA A 191 -13.19 -5.38 48.61
N PRO A 192 -13.36 -6.35 49.54
CA PRO A 192 -14.39 -7.40 49.41
C PRO A 192 -15.80 -6.87 49.18
N ASP A 193 -16.12 -5.73 49.80
CA ASP A 193 -17.44 -5.11 49.77
C ASP A 193 -17.67 -4.25 48.52
N PHE A 194 -16.61 -3.84 47.80
CA PHE A 194 -16.73 -2.87 46.70
C PHE A 194 -17.45 -3.45 45.49
N LEU A 195 -17.20 -4.72 45.17
CA LEU A 195 -17.84 -5.46 44.06
C LEU A 195 -18.63 -6.68 44.58
N ALA A 196 -19.17 -6.64 45.80
CA ALA A 196 -19.74 -7.83 46.44
C ALA A 196 -20.89 -8.45 45.60
N PRO A 197 -20.87 -9.78 45.34
CA PRO A 197 -21.92 -10.45 44.57
C PRO A 197 -23.30 -10.26 45.20
N GLY A 198 -24.32 -9.92 44.39
CA GLY A 198 -25.70 -9.75 44.85
C GLY A 198 -26.01 -8.39 45.49
N THR A 199 -25.03 -7.50 45.61
CA THR A 199 -25.22 -6.10 46.03
C THR A 199 -25.38 -5.23 44.78
N PRO A 200 -26.41 -4.36 44.70
CA PRO A 200 -26.54 -3.44 43.57
C PRO A 200 -25.37 -2.46 43.57
N LEU A 201 -24.64 -2.41 42.44
CA LEU A 201 -23.61 -1.39 42.24
C LEU A 201 -24.26 -0.01 42.18
N THR A 202 -23.64 0.96 42.83
CA THR A 202 -24.03 2.37 42.72
C THR A 202 -23.36 3.02 41.51
N GLU A 203 -23.98 4.08 40.98
CA GLU A 203 -23.41 4.82 39.86
C GLU A 203 -22.07 5.49 40.21
N GLU A 204 -21.88 5.84 41.50
CA GLU A 204 -20.59 6.32 42.03
C GLU A 204 -19.49 5.25 41.96
N GLN A 205 -19.83 3.98 42.22
CA GLN A 205 -18.86 2.88 42.11
C GLN A 205 -18.44 2.65 40.66
N LEU A 206 -19.41 2.68 39.73
CA LEU A 206 -19.13 2.57 38.30
C LEU A 206 -18.27 3.75 37.82
N GLN A 207 -18.61 4.98 38.20
CA GLN A 207 -17.83 6.18 37.85
C GLN A 207 -16.41 6.13 38.44
N PHE A 208 -16.24 5.60 39.65
CA PHE A 208 -14.92 5.41 40.25
C PHE A 208 -14.08 4.40 39.46
N LEU A 209 -14.67 3.27 39.05
CA LEU A 209 -13.99 2.28 38.21
C LEU A 209 -13.54 2.92 36.88
N GLU A 210 -14.39 3.68 36.22
CA GLU A 210 -14.07 4.32 34.92
C GLU A 210 -13.02 5.42 35.04
N THR A 211 -13.12 6.28 36.05
CA THR A 211 -12.28 7.49 36.12
C THR A 211 -10.96 7.29 36.86
N LYS A 212 -10.89 6.33 37.79
CA LYS A 212 -9.72 6.11 38.65
C LYS A 212 -9.02 4.79 38.40
N ILE A 213 -9.75 3.75 38.00
CA ILE A 213 -9.20 2.40 37.92
C ILE A 213 -8.91 1.99 36.47
N ALA A 214 -9.80 2.27 35.53
CA ALA A 214 -9.57 1.94 34.13
C ALA A 214 -8.29 2.56 33.55
N PRO A 215 -7.94 3.83 33.83
CA PRO A 215 -6.68 4.42 33.37
C PRO A 215 -5.41 3.71 33.89
N LEU A 216 -5.52 2.91 34.95
CA LEU A 216 -4.39 2.12 35.47
C LEU A 216 -4.04 0.95 34.54
N SER A 217 -5.05 0.41 33.85
CA SER A 217 -4.90 -0.56 32.77
C SER A 217 -4.35 0.18 31.55
N GLY A 218 -3.10 -0.08 31.18
CA GLY A 218 -2.36 0.75 30.21
C GLY A 218 -3.13 1.01 28.91
N GLU A 219 -3.01 2.22 28.35
CA GLU A 219 -3.68 2.55 27.10
C GLU A 219 -3.14 1.71 25.92
N LYS A 220 -4.07 1.19 25.10
CA LYS A 220 -3.70 0.59 23.83
C LYS A 220 -3.08 1.65 22.94
N LEU A 221 -1.90 1.36 22.37
CA LEU A 221 -1.19 2.27 21.48
C LEU A 221 -2.13 2.82 20.38
N PRO A 222 -2.02 4.11 20.02
CA PRO A 222 -2.84 4.68 18.95
C PRO A 222 -2.58 3.91 17.65
N THR A 223 -3.65 3.45 17.00
CA THR A 223 -3.56 2.78 15.70
C THR A 223 -3.89 3.76 14.61
N TYR A 224 -2.95 4.01 13.72
CA TYR A 224 -3.13 4.89 12.58
C TYR A 224 -3.80 4.12 11.43
N LEU A 225 -4.96 4.59 11.01
CA LEU A 225 -5.72 4.07 9.88
C LEU A 225 -5.58 5.04 8.72
N GLN A 226 -4.90 4.61 7.66
CA GLN A 226 -4.96 5.31 6.38
C GLN A 226 -6.27 4.97 5.69
N TYR A 227 -6.94 5.96 5.12
CA TYR A 227 -8.24 5.75 4.47
C TYR A 227 -8.41 6.64 3.24
N ILE A 228 -9.24 6.15 2.34
CA ILE A 228 -9.75 6.88 1.19
C ILE A 228 -11.23 7.17 1.44
N GLY A 229 -11.58 8.46 1.43
CA GLY A 229 -12.97 8.88 1.30
C GLY A 229 -13.36 8.90 -0.18
N THR A 230 -14.44 8.22 -0.56
CA THR A 230 -14.90 8.20 -1.96
C THR A 230 -16.40 7.89 -2.07
N ASP A 231 -16.95 8.03 -3.27
CA ASP A 231 -18.27 7.48 -3.60
C ASP A 231 -18.13 5.96 -3.78
N ILE A 232 -18.63 5.19 -2.81
CA ILE A 232 -18.47 3.73 -2.75
C ILE A 232 -19.11 3.03 -3.94
N ALA A 233 -20.26 3.50 -4.43
CA ALA A 233 -20.93 2.86 -5.56
C ALA A 233 -20.14 3.07 -6.85
N ILE A 234 -19.71 4.30 -7.11
CA ILE A 234 -18.88 4.61 -8.28
C ILE A 234 -17.54 3.88 -8.19
N TYR A 235 -16.92 3.86 -7.01
CA TYR A 235 -15.65 3.17 -6.77
C TYR A 235 -15.75 1.67 -7.08
N ARG A 236 -16.74 0.97 -6.52
CA ARG A 236 -16.96 -0.47 -6.75
C ARG A 236 -17.17 -0.81 -8.22
N ALA A 237 -17.88 0.04 -8.97
CA ALA A 237 -18.11 -0.17 -10.39
C ALA A 237 -16.84 0.00 -11.26
N ASN A 238 -15.84 0.72 -10.77
CA ASN A 238 -14.68 1.15 -11.55
C ASN A 238 -13.34 0.52 -11.14
N PHE A 239 -13.27 -0.08 -9.95
CA PHE A 239 -12.06 -0.70 -9.40
C PHE A 239 -12.26 -2.19 -9.15
N PRO A 240 -12.05 -3.04 -10.17
CA PRO A 240 -12.46 -4.46 -10.14
C PRO A 240 -11.66 -5.33 -9.16
N LYS A 241 -10.52 -4.85 -8.65
CA LYS A 241 -9.75 -5.56 -7.63
C LYS A 241 -10.42 -5.51 -6.26
N PHE A 242 -11.32 -4.56 -5.99
CA PHE A 242 -11.99 -4.45 -4.70
C PHE A 242 -12.98 -5.61 -4.48
N ARG A 243 -12.73 -6.43 -3.45
CA ARG A 243 -13.60 -7.55 -3.06
C ARG A 243 -13.88 -7.54 -1.57
N VAL A 244 -15.16 -7.67 -1.22
CA VAL A 244 -15.57 -7.84 0.18
C VAL A 244 -15.44 -9.31 0.55
N ILE A 245 -14.73 -9.59 1.65
CA ILE A 245 -14.46 -10.95 2.12
C ILE A 245 -15.31 -11.33 3.34
N GLU A 246 -15.72 -10.34 4.13
CA GLU A 246 -16.47 -10.55 5.37
C GLU A 246 -17.37 -9.34 5.64
N GLY A 247 -18.54 -9.57 6.24
CA GLY A 247 -19.51 -8.52 6.56
C GLY A 247 -20.36 -8.10 5.38
N THR A 248 -20.93 -6.90 5.48
CA THR A 248 -21.80 -6.30 4.46
C THR A 248 -21.07 -5.21 3.71
N VAL A 249 -21.50 -4.91 2.49
CA VAL A 249 -20.93 -3.78 1.76
C VAL A 249 -21.51 -2.47 2.29
N LEU A 250 -20.68 -1.42 2.33
CA LEU A 250 -21.13 -0.06 2.60
C LEU A 250 -21.93 0.44 1.38
N GLU A 251 -23.21 0.75 1.59
CA GLU A 251 -24.13 1.20 0.54
C GLU A 251 -24.22 2.74 0.46
N PRO A 252 -24.63 3.33 -0.68
CA PRO A 252 -24.79 4.77 -0.81
C PRO A 252 -25.71 5.37 0.25
N GLY A 253 -25.32 6.52 0.79
CA GLY A 253 -26.07 7.18 1.87
C GLY A 253 -25.76 6.65 3.27
N GLN A 254 -24.98 5.58 3.42
CA GLN A 254 -24.56 5.09 4.73
C GLN A 254 -23.25 5.72 5.18
N ARG A 255 -23.17 6.09 6.46
CA ARG A 255 -21.92 6.50 7.10
C ARG A 255 -21.17 5.28 7.58
N GLY A 256 -19.91 5.14 7.17
CA GLY A 256 -19.10 4.05 7.68
C GLY A 256 -17.76 3.88 7.00
N ILE A 257 -17.06 2.85 7.45
CA ILE A 257 -15.75 2.46 6.95
C ILE A 257 -15.74 0.96 6.66
N MET A 258 -14.97 0.61 5.65
CA MET A 258 -14.57 -0.76 5.35
C MET A 258 -13.08 -0.89 5.59
N LEU A 259 -12.71 -1.92 6.33
CA LEU A 259 -11.31 -2.16 6.70
C LEU A 259 -10.67 -3.10 5.69
N SER A 260 -9.41 -2.84 5.35
CA SER A 260 -8.68 -3.80 4.53
C SER A 260 -8.29 -5.03 5.35
N ARG A 261 -8.21 -6.18 4.68
CA ARG A 261 -7.74 -7.43 5.27
C ARG A 261 -6.35 -7.24 5.87
N LYS A 262 -5.45 -6.53 5.19
CA LYS A 262 -4.09 -6.33 5.68
C LYS A 262 -4.06 -5.51 6.96
N VAL A 263 -4.79 -4.39 7.04
CA VAL A 263 -4.93 -3.61 8.27
C VAL A 263 -5.49 -4.49 9.39
N ARG A 264 -6.50 -5.31 9.08
CA ARG A 264 -7.07 -6.24 10.06
C ARG A 264 -6.04 -7.25 10.59
N GLU A 265 -5.29 -7.93 9.71
CA GLU A 265 -4.34 -8.96 10.12
C GLU A 265 -3.04 -8.39 10.74
N GLU A 266 -2.57 -7.21 10.31
CA GLU A 266 -1.27 -6.66 10.73
C GLU A 266 -1.37 -5.65 11.89
N LEU A 267 -2.46 -4.87 11.94
CA LEU A 267 -2.62 -3.77 12.91
C LEU A 267 -3.69 -4.05 13.95
N LEU A 268 -4.76 -4.77 13.60
CA LEU A 268 -5.93 -4.98 14.48
C LEU A 268 -6.05 -6.42 15.02
N LYS A 269 -5.11 -7.30 14.69
CA LYS A 269 -5.05 -8.66 15.24
C LYS A 269 -4.26 -8.66 16.55
N ASN A 270 -4.65 -9.55 17.47
CA ASN A 270 -3.90 -9.83 18.68
C ASN A 270 -2.42 -10.10 18.36
N GLY A 271 -1.51 -9.53 19.16
CA GLY A 271 -0.08 -9.56 18.87
C GLY A 271 0.51 -10.96 18.85
N VAL A 272 0.06 -11.84 19.75
CA VAL A 272 0.49 -13.24 19.81
C VAL A 272 0.06 -13.99 18.56
N ALA A 273 -1.22 -13.88 18.19
CA ALA A 273 -1.76 -14.52 16.99
C ALA A 273 -1.06 -14.02 15.71
N LYS A 274 -0.79 -12.72 15.62
CA LYS A 274 -0.04 -12.11 14.51
C LYS A 274 1.38 -12.67 14.40
N LEU A 275 2.13 -12.77 15.50
CA LEU A 275 3.48 -13.31 15.48
C LEU A 275 3.50 -14.80 15.09
N PHE A 276 2.56 -15.58 15.62
CA PHE A 276 2.36 -16.97 15.19
C PHE A 276 2.11 -17.07 13.68
N ASP A 277 1.22 -16.25 13.12
CA ASP A 277 0.94 -16.27 11.69
C ASP A 277 2.12 -15.82 10.84
N LYS A 278 2.92 -14.84 11.29
CA LYS A 278 4.13 -14.41 10.59
C LYS A 278 5.16 -15.52 10.53
N LEU A 279 5.44 -16.17 11.66
CA LEU A 279 6.33 -17.33 11.72
C LEU A 279 5.80 -18.46 10.84
N HIS A 280 4.51 -18.79 10.95
CA HIS A 280 3.89 -19.86 10.16
C HIS A 280 3.97 -19.57 8.66
N LYS A 281 3.69 -18.32 8.24
CA LYS A 281 3.83 -17.89 6.83
C LYS A 281 5.26 -18.08 6.33
N ARG A 282 6.28 -17.75 7.14
CA ARG A 282 7.69 -17.89 6.73
C ARG A 282 8.16 -19.34 6.73
N ILE A 283 7.80 -20.12 7.74
CA ILE A 283 8.21 -21.53 7.86
C ILE A 283 7.53 -22.37 6.78
N VAL A 284 6.20 -22.28 6.66
CA VAL A 284 5.42 -23.14 5.76
C VAL A 284 5.51 -22.67 4.30
N LYS A 285 5.39 -21.36 4.03
CA LYS A 285 5.38 -20.88 2.63
C LYS A 285 6.78 -20.65 2.06
N ARG A 286 7.76 -20.27 2.89
CA ARG A 286 9.12 -19.95 2.41
C ARG A 286 10.15 -21.04 2.75
N GLY A 287 9.77 -22.08 3.51
CA GLY A 287 10.67 -23.17 3.90
C GLY A 287 11.76 -22.73 4.86
N ALA A 288 11.60 -21.60 5.54
CA ALA A 288 12.58 -21.07 6.48
C ALA A 288 12.50 -21.83 7.82
N ARG A 289 13.64 -21.94 8.52
CA ARG A 289 13.71 -22.47 9.89
C ARG A 289 13.76 -21.34 10.90
N ILE A 290 13.41 -21.61 12.15
CA ILE A 290 13.67 -20.70 13.25
C ILE A 290 15.18 -20.67 13.53
N ALA A 291 15.85 -21.81 13.61
CA ALA A 291 17.29 -21.86 13.73
C ALA A 291 17.97 -21.37 12.43
N GLY A 292 18.83 -20.34 12.55
CA GLY A 292 19.64 -19.81 11.45
C GLY A 292 19.02 -18.69 10.62
N ASP A 293 17.77 -18.30 10.88
CA ASP A 293 17.13 -17.12 10.27
C ASP A 293 16.94 -16.04 11.36
N GLU A 294 17.71 -14.96 11.29
CA GLU A 294 17.69 -13.90 12.32
C GLU A 294 16.30 -13.30 12.56
N GLU A 295 15.48 -13.19 11.51
CA GLU A 295 14.15 -12.59 11.60
C GLU A 295 13.17 -13.53 12.32
N ASN A 296 13.19 -14.83 11.99
CA ASN A 296 12.39 -15.83 12.69
C ASN A 296 12.80 -15.96 14.15
N GLN A 297 14.10 -15.88 14.46
CA GLN A 297 14.59 -15.88 15.85
C GLN A 297 14.06 -14.68 16.62
N ARG A 298 14.05 -13.49 16.02
CA ARG A 298 13.45 -12.29 16.62
C ARG A 298 11.96 -12.49 16.88
N PHE A 299 11.19 -13.00 15.92
CA PHE A 299 9.77 -13.27 16.14
C PHE A 299 9.51 -14.30 17.23
N ALA A 300 10.31 -15.37 17.33
CA ALA A 300 10.19 -16.37 18.38
C ALA A 300 10.48 -15.77 19.77
N VAL A 301 11.51 -14.92 19.88
CA VAL A 301 11.85 -14.20 21.12
C VAL A 301 10.78 -13.18 21.50
N ASP A 302 10.21 -12.48 20.53
CA ASP A 302 9.12 -11.53 20.79
C ASP A 302 7.84 -12.25 21.21
N LEU A 303 7.55 -13.41 20.62
CA LEU A 303 6.40 -14.24 20.97
C LEU A 303 6.42 -14.64 22.45
N SER A 304 7.57 -15.10 22.96
CA SER A 304 7.69 -15.50 24.37
C SER A 304 7.48 -14.35 25.36
N LYS A 305 7.64 -13.09 24.92
CA LYS A 305 7.44 -11.90 25.76
C LYS A 305 5.98 -11.42 25.80
N GLN A 306 5.11 -11.92 24.93
CA GLN A 306 3.74 -11.42 24.78
C GLN A 306 2.69 -12.18 25.60
N TYR A 307 3.09 -12.97 26.59
CA TYR A 307 2.17 -13.74 27.45
C TYR A 307 1.11 -12.87 28.15
N GLN A 308 1.44 -11.61 28.49
CA GLN A 308 0.51 -10.65 29.09
C GLN A 308 -0.72 -10.36 28.20
N GLN A 309 -0.55 -10.37 26.88
CA GLN A 309 -1.65 -10.14 25.94
C GLN A 309 -2.65 -11.31 25.85
N ILE A 310 -2.29 -12.49 26.38
CA ILE A 310 -3.26 -13.58 26.56
C ILE A 310 -3.94 -13.42 27.92
N LEU A 311 -3.14 -13.21 28.97
CA LEU A 311 -3.64 -13.08 30.34
C LEU A 311 -4.71 -12.00 30.49
N SER A 312 -4.53 -10.83 29.85
CA SER A 312 -5.44 -9.69 29.95
C SER A 312 -6.88 -9.95 29.51
N TYR A 313 -7.10 -10.99 28.70
CA TYR A 313 -8.43 -11.36 28.19
C TYR A 313 -9.08 -12.53 28.91
N LEU A 314 -8.34 -13.24 29.78
CA LEU A 314 -8.88 -14.41 30.47
C LEU A 314 -9.69 -13.96 31.69
N ASP A 315 -10.84 -14.57 31.89
CA ASP A 315 -11.49 -14.62 33.20
C ASP A 315 -10.92 -15.78 34.04
N ARG A 316 -11.33 -15.87 35.30
CA ARG A 316 -10.84 -16.92 36.22
C ARG A 316 -11.13 -18.34 35.71
N ALA A 317 -12.33 -18.60 35.19
CA ALA A 317 -12.71 -19.94 34.72
C ALA A 317 -11.87 -20.37 33.50
N ASN A 318 -11.67 -19.45 32.56
CA ASN A 318 -10.83 -19.65 31.39
C ASN A 318 -9.35 -19.78 31.76
N ALA A 319 -8.88 -19.05 32.78
CA ALA A 319 -7.53 -19.17 33.31
C ALA A 319 -7.28 -20.55 33.96
N GLU A 320 -8.23 -21.06 34.74
CA GLU A 320 -8.15 -22.40 35.36
C GLU A 320 -8.18 -23.52 34.31
N ASP A 321 -9.11 -23.48 33.35
CA ASP A 321 -9.18 -24.43 32.22
C ASP A 321 -7.88 -24.41 31.39
N LEU A 322 -7.38 -23.21 31.06
CA LEU A 322 -6.13 -23.09 30.30
C LEU A 322 -4.93 -23.62 31.07
N SER A 323 -4.82 -23.32 32.38
CA SER A 323 -3.74 -23.83 33.23
C SER A 323 -3.76 -25.36 33.34
N ALA A 324 -4.94 -25.96 33.46
CA ALA A 324 -5.10 -27.41 33.48
C ALA A 324 -4.67 -28.04 32.14
N LYS A 325 -5.10 -27.46 31.01
CA LYS A 325 -4.74 -27.93 29.66
C LYS A 325 -3.25 -27.79 29.36
N LEU A 326 -2.60 -26.70 29.79
CA LEU A 326 -1.16 -26.52 29.67
C LEU A 326 -0.39 -27.54 30.53
N SER A 327 -0.87 -27.81 31.75
CA SER A 327 -0.28 -28.83 32.63
C SER A 327 -0.37 -30.23 32.02
N ALA A 328 -1.50 -30.57 31.39
CA ALA A 328 -1.68 -31.86 30.69
C ALA A 328 -0.72 -32.04 29.49
N ARG A 329 -0.20 -30.93 28.92
CA ARG A 329 0.83 -30.93 27.87
C ARG A 329 2.27 -30.98 28.42
N GLY A 330 2.44 -31.16 29.73
CA GLY A 330 3.76 -31.15 30.37
C GLY A 330 4.31 -29.75 30.65
N ILE A 331 3.50 -28.69 30.50
CA ILE A 331 3.87 -27.32 30.88
C ILE A 331 3.25 -27.03 32.26
N SER A 332 3.88 -27.53 33.32
CA SER A 332 3.43 -27.37 34.71
C SER A 332 4.29 -26.38 35.49
N ASP A 333 3.68 -25.59 36.36
CA ASP A 333 4.36 -24.74 37.34
C ASP A 333 3.71 -24.93 38.73
N GLN A 334 4.52 -24.91 39.80
CA GLN A 334 4.11 -25.23 41.17
C GLN A 334 3.68 -24.01 41.99
N SER A 335 3.64 -22.81 41.40
CA SER A 335 3.18 -21.62 42.12
C SER A 335 1.75 -21.80 42.64
N PRO A 336 1.48 -21.49 43.92
CA PRO A 336 0.14 -21.58 44.50
C PRO A 336 -0.80 -20.51 43.94
N ASP A 337 -0.24 -19.39 43.50
CA ASP A 337 -0.98 -18.29 42.86
C ASP A 337 -1.29 -18.62 41.39
N LEU A 338 -2.57 -18.56 41.01
CA LEU A 338 -3.04 -18.92 39.66
C LEU A 338 -2.43 -18.02 38.59
N LEU A 339 -2.38 -16.70 38.80
CA LEU A 339 -1.85 -15.73 37.84
C LEU A 339 -0.35 -15.92 37.63
N GLN A 340 0.41 -16.11 38.71
CA GLN A 340 1.84 -16.37 38.64
C GLN A 340 2.13 -17.71 37.93
N ARG A 341 1.40 -18.77 38.28
CA ARG A 341 1.52 -20.08 37.62
C ARG A 341 1.20 -19.98 36.14
N LEU A 342 0.05 -19.40 35.78
CA LEU A 342 -0.40 -19.31 34.40
C LEU A 342 0.51 -18.41 33.55
N SER A 343 1.01 -17.31 34.10
CA SER A 343 1.96 -16.44 33.38
C SER A 343 3.22 -17.16 32.95
N ARG A 344 3.79 -18.01 33.83
CA ARG A 344 4.95 -18.85 33.52
C ARG A 344 4.60 -19.95 32.54
N GLN A 345 3.44 -20.59 32.68
CA GLN A 345 2.99 -21.62 31.75
C GLN A 345 2.78 -21.07 30.34
N ILE A 346 2.13 -19.92 30.19
CA ILE A 346 1.93 -19.27 28.89
C ILE A 346 3.27 -18.82 28.31
N SER A 347 4.15 -18.21 29.12
CA SER A 347 5.49 -17.83 28.66
C SER A 347 6.27 -19.04 28.11
N ALA A 348 6.28 -20.16 28.85
CA ALA A 348 6.89 -21.41 28.40
C ALA A 348 6.22 -22.00 27.15
N PHE A 349 4.89 -21.87 27.02
CA PHE A 349 4.14 -22.27 25.82
C PHE A 349 4.49 -21.40 24.59
N LEU A 350 4.75 -20.12 24.79
CA LEU A 350 5.12 -19.19 23.71
C LEU A 350 6.61 -19.27 23.32
N THR A 351 7.45 -19.95 24.11
CA THR A 351 8.83 -20.28 23.72
C THR A 351 8.83 -21.37 22.65
N VAL A 352 9.05 -20.99 21.39
CA VAL A 352 8.97 -21.89 20.23
C VAL A 352 10.33 -22.15 19.59
N ASP A 353 10.48 -23.34 19.00
CA ASP A 353 11.63 -23.77 18.19
C ASP A 353 11.15 -24.54 16.95
N ASP A 354 12.08 -25.02 16.13
CA ASP A 354 11.76 -25.75 14.89
C ASP A 354 10.95 -27.04 15.14
N ASP A 355 11.12 -27.69 16.30
CA ASP A 355 10.52 -28.98 16.61
C ASP A 355 9.08 -28.83 17.12
N ASN A 356 8.82 -27.77 17.89
CA ASN A 356 7.54 -27.60 18.59
C ASN A 356 6.60 -26.54 17.98
N PHE A 357 7.09 -25.71 17.05
CA PHE A 357 6.35 -24.55 16.56
C PHE A 357 5.01 -24.90 15.91
N LEU A 358 4.98 -25.85 14.96
CA LEU A 358 3.76 -26.17 14.20
C LEU A 358 2.65 -26.72 15.09
N GLU A 359 3.01 -27.56 16.06
CA GLU A 359 2.06 -28.12 17.02
C GLU A 359 1.50 -27.02 17.93
N ARG A 360 2.36 -26.15 18.47
CA ARG A 360 1.94 -25.03 19.32
C ARG A 360 1.11 -24.01 18.57
N TYR A 361 1.41 -23.75 17.28
CA TYR A 361 0.61 -22.90 16.41
C TYR A 361 -0.83 -23.42 16.29
N GLN A 362 -0.99 -24.71 15.96
CA GLN A 362 -2.32 -25.33 15.86
C GLN A 362 -3.04 -25.30 17.21
N TRP A 363 -2.34 -25.66 18.28
CA TRP A 363 -2.90 -25.71 19.62
C TRP A 363 -3.36 -24.33 20.12
N PHE A 364 -2.60 -23.27 19.81
CA PHE A 364 -2.97 -21.90 20.12
C PHE A 364 -4.33 -21.55 19.51
N TYR A 365 -4.54 -21.84 18.22
CA TYR A 365 -5.80 -21.52 17.55
C TYR A 365 -6.98 -22.38 18.02
N GLU A 366 -6.72 -23.60 18.49
CA GLU A 366 -7.75 -24.48 19.02
C GLU A 366 -8.18 -24.13 20.46
N HIS A 367 -7.23 -23.74 21.32
CA HIS A 367 -7.46 -23.69 22.78
C HIS A 367 -7.32 -22.29 23.39
N ILE A 368 -6.47 -21.42 22.83
CA ILE A 368 -6.24 -20.06 23.34
C ILE A 368 -7.04 -19.04 22.54
N ALA A 369 -6.97 -19.07 21.21
CA ALA A 369 -7.62 -18.08 20.35
C ALA A 369 -9.14 -17.91 20.62
N PRO A 370 -9.92 -18.97 20.92
CA PRO A 370 -11.35 -18.81 21.25
C PRO A 370 -11.62 -18.12 22.59
N LYS A 371 -10.63 -18.03 23.47
CA LYS A 371 -10.73 -17.44 24.82
C LYS A 371 -10.22 -16.01 24.89
N ILE A 372 -9.69 -15.47 23.79
CA ILE A 372 -9.13 -14.12 23.72
C ILE A 372 -9.82 -13.31 22.62
N LYS A 373 -9.71 -11.99 22.70
CA LYS A 373 -10.15 -11.11 21.62
C LYS A 373 -9.15 -11.19 20.46
N LEU A 374 -9.44 -12.01 19.45
CA LEU A 374 -8.53 -12.25 18.32
C LEU A 374 -8.34 -11.00 17.45
N TYR A 375 -9.43 -10.27 17.20
CA TYR A 375 -9.43 -9.00 16.47
C TYR A 375 -10.00 -7.88 17.33
N GLU A 376 -9.40 -6.69 17.24
CA GLU A 376 -9.84 -5.53 17.99
C GLU A 376 -11.18 -4.97 17.49
N VAL A 377 -11.46 -5.16 16.20
CA VAL A 377 -12.61 -4.60 15.50
C VAL A 377 -13.26 -5.68 14.64
N TYR A 378 -14.57 -5.85 14.80
CA TYR A 378 -15.39 -6.78 14.00
C TYR A 378 -16.38 -6.03 13.10
N PRO A 379 -16.77 -6.60 11.95
CA PRO A 379 -17.87 -6.07 11.16
C PRO A 379 -19.15 -5.92 12.00
N GLY A 380 -19.86 -4.81 11.78
CA GLY A 380 -21.04 -4.40 12.53
C GLY A 380 -20.76 -3.48 13.72
N GLN A 381 -19.52 -3.41 14.21
CA GLN A 381 -19.16 -2.55 15.34
C GLN A 381 -18.95 -1.09 14.91
N THR A 382 -19.24 -0.15 15.82
CA THR A 382 -18.94 1.26 15.64
C THR A 382 -17.63 1.59 16.33
N ILE A 383 -16.68 2.14 15.56
CA ILE A 383 -15.37 2.57 16.05
C ILE A 383 -15.29 4.08 16.11
N THR A 384 -14.55 4.61 17.08
CA THR A 384 -14.31 6.05 17.19
C THR A 384 -12.99 6.40 16.55
N VAL A 385 -13.04 7.17 15.46
CA VAL A 385 -11.86 7.67 14.77
C VAL A 385 -11.67 9.16 15.05
N ARG A 386 -10.42 9.55 15.25
CA ARG A 386 -10.01 10.91 15.54
C ARG A 386 -9.10 11.41 14.43
N ASN A 387 -9.36 12.61 13.96
CA ASN A 387 -8.53 13.27 12.98
C ASN A 387 -8.13 14.69 13.42
N TYR A 388 -6.88 15.08 13.15
CA TYR A 388 -6.43 16.46 13.31
C TYR A 388 -6.77 17.22 12.03
N THR A 389 -7.65 18.20 12.08
CA THR A 389 -8.05 18.98 10.90
C THR A 389 -6.95 19.97 10.49
N ARG A 390 -7.03 20.52 9.27
CA ARG A 390 -6.07 21.55 8.81
C ARG A 390 -6.11 22.85 9.62
N SER A 391 -7.23 23.15 10.29
CA SER A 391 -7.36 24.30 11.19
C SER A 391 -6.78 24.05 12.58
N GLY A 392 -6.23 22.85 12.84
CA GLY A 392 -5.57 22.51 14.10
C GLY A 392 -6.49 21.90 15.15
N TYR A 393 -7.81 21.91 14.94
CA TYR A 393 -8.75 21.27 15.87
C TYR A 393 -8.89 19.78 15.61
N ILE A 394 -9.19 19.04 16.66
CA ILE A 394 -9.41 17.60 16.61
C ILE A 394 -10.88 17.33 16.31
N LYS A 395 -11.15 16.62 15.21
CA LYS A 395 -12.47 16.09 14.90
C LYS A 395 -12.54 14.62 15.28
N THR A 396 -13.60 14.23 15.97
CA THR A 396 -13.85 12.83 16.35
C THR A 396 -15.16 12.40 15.74
N LEU A 397 -15.19 11.19 15.15
CA LEU A 397 -16.36 10.66 14.46
C LEU A 397 -16.56 9.17 14.83
N PRO A 398 -17.76 8.77 15.30
CA PRO A 398 -18.13 7.37 15.38
C PRO A 398 -18.45 6.85 13.97
N LEU A 399 -17.82 5.74 13.56
CA LEU A 399 -18.00 5.12 12.25
C LEU A 399 -18.32 3.64 12.40
N LYS A 400 -19.41 3.20 11.77
CA LYS A 400 -19.75 1.78 11.68
C LYS A 400 -18.80 1.08 10.69
N VAL A 401 -18.29 -0.07 11.11
CA VAL A 401 -17.44 -0.94 10.28
C VAL A 401 -18.35 -1.91 9.54
N TYR A 402 -18.52 -1.75 8.24
CA TYR A 402 -19.48 -2.57 7.48
C TYR A 402 -18.94 -3.95 7.12
N GLY A 403 -17.66 -4.01 6.78
CA GLY A 403 -17.04 -5.25 6.32
C GLY A 403 -15.54 -5.13 6.15
N ILE A 404 -14.93 -6.28 5.89
CA ILE A 404 -13.52 -6.42 5.56
C ILE A 404 -13.40 -6.68 4.06
N TYR A 405 -12.45 -6.04 3.41
CA TYR A 405 -12.21 -6.21 1.97
C TYR A 405 -10.74 -6.48 1.67
N ASN A 406 -10.46 -6.95 0.47
CA ASN A 406 -9.12 -7.05 -0.08
C ASN A 406 -9.08 -6.50 -1.52
N PHE A 407 -7.86 -6.23 -1.98
CA PHE A 407 -7.59 -6.03 -3.39
C PHE A 407 -7.09 -7.35 -3.98
N ASP A 408 -7.82 -7.92 -4.93
CA ASP A 408 -7.47 -9.20 -5.57
C ASP A 408 -6.05 -9.16 -6.16
N GLY A 409 -5.19 -10.07 -5.69
CA GLY A 409 -3.78 -10.17 -6.05
C GLY A 409 -2.86 -9.16 -5.36
N LEU A 410 -3.39 -8.29 -4.50
CA LEU A 410 -2.65 -7.25 -3.76
C LEU A 410 -2.92 -7.33 -2.25
N GLU A 411 -3.36 -8.48 -1.75
CA GLU A 411 -3.81 -8.67 -0.36
C GLU A 411 -2.70 -8.40 0.65
N ASP A 412 -1.49 -8.85 0.34
CA ASP A 412 -0.31 -8.71 1.17
C ASP A 412 0.49 -7.42 0.89
N SER A 413 0.04 -6.55 -0.04
CA SER A 413 0.82 -5.38 -0.46
C SER A 413 0.90 -4.30 0.64
N ASP A 414 2.12 -3.86 0.99
CA ASP A 414 2.35 -2.69 1.87
C ASP A 414 1.93 -1.34 1.26
N LEU A 415 1.67 -1.30 -0.04
CA LEU A 415 1.24 -0.10 -0.75
C LEU A 415 -0.29 0.06 -0.76
N ALA A 416 -1.00 -0.79 -1.49
CA ALA A 416 -2.47 -0.71 -1.58
C ALA A 416 -3.20 -1.38 -0.41
N GLY A 417 -2.66 -2.46 0.15
CA GLY A 417 -3.33 -3.26 1.16
C GLY A 417 -3.55 -2.51 2.48
N VAL A 418 -2.77 -1.47 2.78
CA VAL A 418 -2.89 -0.72 4.05
C VAL A 418 -3.98 0.34 4.06
N LEU A 419 -4.60 0.60 2.91
CA LEU A 419 -5.62 1.62 2.74
C LEU A 419 -6.97 1.04 3.14
N ASN A 420 -7.74 1.79 3.93
CA ASN A 420 -9.15 1.51 4.23
C ASN A 420 -10.04 2.40 3.34
N ILE A 421 -11.33 2.10 3.23
CA ILE A 421 -12.26 2.89 2.41
C ILE A 421 -13.43 3.35 3.26
N MET A 422 -13.79 4.63 3.18
CA MET A 422 -14.97 5.21 3.83
C MET A 422 -15.78 6.04 2.85
N ASP A 423 -17.01 6.35 3.22
CA ASP A 423 -17.84 7.24 2.43
C ASP A 423 -17.27 8.67 2.40
N LEU A 424 -17.54 9.38 1.30
CA LEU A 424 -16.99 10.71 1.06
C LEU A 424 -17.50 11.77 2.06
N VAL A 425 -18.70 11.59 2.63
CA VAL A 425 -19.28 12.55 3.59
C VAL A 425 -18.56 12.46 4.93
N SER A 426 -18.36 11.26 5.45
CA SER A 426 -17.56 10.99 6.65
C SER A 426 -16.12 11.48 6.50
N PHE A 427 -15.52 11.29 5.32
CA PHE A 427 -14.20 11.85 4.99
C PHE A 427 -14.18 13.37 5.13
N ARG A 428 -15.14 14.09 4.52
CA ARG A 428 -15.21 15.55 4.58
C ARG A 428 -15.32 16.05 6.00
N GLU A 429 -16.16 15.40 6.79
CA GLU A 429 -16.34 15.76 8.19
C GLU A 429 -15.04 15.58 8.98
N LEU A 430 -14.37 14.43 8.84
CA LEU A 430 -13.04 14.19 9.45
C LEU A 430 -11.97 15.15 8.95
N TYR A 431 -12.07 15.61 7.70
CA TYR A 431 -11.18 16.59 7.11
C TYR A 431 -11.42 18.02 7.67
N GLY A 432 -12.54 18.23 8.35
CA GLY A 432 -12.92 19.50 8.99
C GLY A 432 -13.93 20.34 8.20
N GLN A 433 -14.58 19.78 7.18
CA GLN A 433 -15.69 20.43 6.47
C GLN A 433 -17.01 20.22 7.24
N MET A 434 -17.81 21.28 7.34
CA MET A 434 -19.13 21.19 7.94
C MET A 434 -20.16 20.60 6.96
N THR A 435 -20.74 19.47 7.32
CA THR A 435 -21.87 18.87 6.57
C THR A 435 -23.14 19.72 6.70
N GLU A 436 -24.12 19.50 5.83
CA GLU A 436 -25.42 20.21 5.93
C GLU A 436 -26.14 19.86 7.24
N ALA A 437 -26.10 18.59 7.66
CA ALA A 437 -26.61 18.15 8.95
C ALA A 437 -25.93 18.86 10.11
N SER A 438 -24.58 18.94 10.12
CA SER A 438 -23.84 19.65 11.16
C SER A 438 -24.11 21.15 11.18
N ARG A 439 -24.40 21.77 10.03
CA ARG A 439 -24.82 23.18 9.94
C ARG A 439 -26.21 23.38 10.56
N LYS A 440 -27.19 22.57 10.18
CA LYS A 440 -28.54 22.61 10.75
C LYS A 440 -28.53 22.35 12.26
N GLU A 441 -27.68 21.43 12.72
CA GLU A 441 -27.50 21.16 14.16
C GLU A 441 -26.86 22.34 14.88
N LEU A 442 -25.82 22.96 14.30
CA LEU A 442 -25.21 24.18 14.86
C LEU A 442 -26.22 25.34 14.92
N GLU A 443 -27.03 25.52 13.88
CA GLU A 443 -28.11 26.52 13.84
C GLU A 443 -29.17 26.24 14.91
N ALA A 444 -29.58 24.97 15.09
CA ALA A 444 -30.51 24.55 16.14
C ALA A 444 -29.93 24.78 17.55
N MET A 445 -28.66 24.46 17.76
CA MET A 445 -27.95 24.74 19.02
C MET A 445 -27.86 26.26 19.27
N ARG A 446 -27.52 27.05 18.26
CA ARG A 446 -27.49 28.52 18.36
C ARG A 446 -28.87 29.09 18.71
N ALA A 447 -29.93 28.55 18.11
CA ALA A 447 -31.31 28.94 18.41
C ALA A 447 -31.72 28.56 19.86
N GLN A 448 -31.24 27.43 20.39
CA GLN A 448 -31.49 27.03 21.78
C GLN A 448 -30.72 27.86 22.81
N VAL A 449 -29.47 28.24 22.52
CA VAL A 449 -28.61 29.01 23.43
C VAL A 449 -28.86 30.53 23.35
N GLY A 450 -29.68 30.98 22.40
CA GLY A 450 -30.03 32.40 22.25
C GLY A 450 -28.87 33.29 21.79
N LEU A 451 -27.83 32.71 21.18
CA LEU A 451 -26.68 33.44 20.67
C LEU A 451 -27.07 34.22 19.42
N LYS A 452 -27.18 35.55 19.53
CA LYS A 452 -27.29 36.44 18.38
C LYS A 452 -25.98 36.44 17.60
N GLU A 453 -26.08 36.29 16.29
CA GLU A 453 -24.96 36.46 15.36
C GLU A 453 -24.52 37.93 15.39
N VAL A 454 -23.29 38.17 15.83
CA VAL A 454 -22.65 39.49 15.71
C VAL A 454 -21.77 39.41 14.47
N GLN A 455 -22.09 40.17 13.44
CA GLN A 455 -21.24 40.31 12.25
C GLN A 455 -19.86 40.82 12.70
N ALA A 456 -18.79 40.40 12.03
CA ALA A 456 -17.44 40.82 12.41
C ALA A 456 -17.28 42.36 12.42
N GLU A 457 -17.96 43.06 11.51
CA GLU A 457 -17.98 44.52 11.49
C GLU A 457 -18.72 45.14 12.69
N ASP A 458 -19.78 44.49 13.18
CA ASP A 458 -20.53 44.93 14.36
C ASP A 458 -19.75 44.68 15.65
N ALA A 459 -18.96 43.60 15.69
CA ALA A 459 -18.10 43.26 16.82
C ALA A 459 -16.92 44.25 16.95
N GLU A 460 -16.29 44.63 15.82
CA GLU A 460 -15.23 45.65 15.81
C GLU A 460 -15.77 47.04 16.14
N ALA A 461 -16.95 47.42 15.64
CA ALA A 461 -17.58 48.70 15.97
C ALA A 461 -17.98 48.78 17.46
N ALA A 462 -18.40 47.68 18.07
CA ALA A 462 -18.74 47.61 19.49
C ALA A 462 -17.51 47.61 20.42
N LEU A 463 -16.36 47.09 19.95
CA LEU A 463 -15.10 47.04 20.70
C LEU A 463 -14.22 48.27 20.52
N PHE A 464 -14.28 48.92 19.35
CA PHE A 464 -13.33 49.97 18.94
C PHE A 464 -13.98 51.26 18.41
N GLY A 465 -15.31 51.36 18.36
CA GLY A 465 -16.02 52.60 18.00
C GLY A 465 -16.00 53.64 19.13
N GLU A 466 -15.60 54.87 18.82
CA GLU A 466 -15.44 55.95 19.79
C GLU A 466 -16.76 56.42 20.45
N ALA A 467 -16.65 56.65 21.76
CA ALA A 467 -17.55 57.37 22.67
C ALA A 467 -18.83 56.66 23.14
N GLY A 468 -18.67 55.81 24.16
CA GLY A 468 -19.73 55.49 25.10
C GLY A 468 -19.21 54.59 26.21
N THR A 469 -19.21 55.08 27.45
CA THR A 469 -18.87 54.33 28.66
C THR A 469 -19.76 53.09 28.81
N ALA A 470 -19.34 51.97 28.24
CA ALA A 470 -19.84 50.65 28.58
C ALA A 470 -18.75 49.95 29.39
N SER A 471 -18.99 49.88 30.70
CA SER A 471 -18.28 49.06 31.66
C SER A 471 -17.95 47.68 31.06
N GLY A 472 -16.66 47.32 31.04
CA GLY A 472 -16.16 46.00 30.70
C GLY A 472 -16.62 44.87 31.63
N ALA A 473 -17.58 45.11 32.53
CA ALA A 473 -18.14 44.11 33.45
C ALA A 473 -19.42 43.42 32.94
N ALA A 474 -20.04 43.87 31.84
CA ALA A 474 -21.36 43.35 31.43
C ALA A 474 -21.34 42.11 30.52
N VAL A 475 -20.23 41.83 29.82
CA VAL A 475 -20.13 40.64 28.93
C VAL A 475 -19.62 39.41 29.69
N GLU A 476 -18.67 39.58 30.62
CA GLU A 476 -18.20 38.49 31.51
C GLU A 476 -19.32 37.97 32.42
N THR A 477 -20.20 38.86 32.91
CA THR A 477 -21.25 38.47 33.86
C THR A 477 -22.39 37.68 33.21
N THR A 478 -22.66 37.87 31.91
CA THR A 478 -23.79 37.21 31.23
C THR A 478 -23.45 35.79 30.78
N MET A 479 -22.22 35.53 30.33
CA MET A 479 -21.75 34.14 30.09
C MET A 479 -21.46 33.40 31.39
N GLY A 480 -20.87 34.08 32.39
CA GLY A 480 -20.61 33.48 33.71
C GLY A 480 -21.88 33.08 34.45
N GLN A 481 -22.96 33.88 34.38
CA GLN A 481 -24.25 33.53 35.00
C GLN A 481 -25.05 32.48 34.22
N ALA A 482 -24.94 32.43 32.89
CA ALA A 482 -25.55 31.36 32.09
C ALA A 482 -24.87 30.00 32.31
N LEU A 483 -23.55 30.00 32.59
CA LEU A 483 -22.76 28.80 32.85
C LEU A 483 -22.79 28.34 34.32
N ASN A 484 -23.01 29.25 35.28
CA ASN A 484 -23.08 28.91 36.71
C ASN A 484 -24.38 28.18 37.14
N GLY A 485 -25.41 28.17 36.30
CA GLY A 485 -26.64 27.40 36.52
C GLY A 485 -26.62 26.00 35.89
N LEU A 486 -25.57 25.69 35.12
CA LEU A 486 -25.40 24.39 34.49
C LEU A 486 -24.46 23.57 35.36
N ASP A 487 -25.04 22.61 36.08
CA ASP A 487 -24.29 21.53 36.71
C ASP A 487 -23.32 20.96 35.66
N ALA A 488 -22.04 20.77 35.99
CA ALA A 488 -21.06 20.21 35.04
C ALA A 488 -21.47 18.79 34.56
N SER A 489 -22.39 18.14 35.28
CA SER A 489 -23.08 16.89 34.92
C SER A 489 -24.27 17.09 33.95
N GLN A 490 -24.83 18.30 33.86
CA GLN A 490 -25.90 18.71 32.92
C GLN A 490 -25.38 19.32 31.62
N VAL A 491 -24.09 19.64 31.50
CA VAL A 491 -23.39 19.54 30.20
C VAL A 491 -23.28 18.06 29.88
N VAL A 492 -24.45 17.44 29.69
CA VAL A 492 -24.59 16.15 29.05
C VAL A 492 -23.77 16.31 27.78
N LEU A 493 -22.72 15.50 27.68
CA LEU A 493 -22.21 15.01 26.41
C LEU A 493 -23.44 14.56 25.62
N VAL A 494 -24.10 15.50 24.93
CA VAL A 494 -24.93 15.17 23.79
C VAL A 494 -23.89 14.63 22.83
N LYS A 495 -23.59 13.33 22.93
CA LYS A 495 -22.97 12.58 21.85
C LYS A 495 -23.89 12.94 20.68
N PRO A 496 -23.45 13.79 19.72
CA PRO A 496 -24.29 14.05 18.58
C PRO A 496 -24.53 12.68 17.99
N THR A 497 -25.78 12.22 18.04
CA THR A 497 -26.15 10.95 17.43
C THR A 497 -26.17 11.28 15.95
N LEU A 498 -24.98 11.37 15.37
CA LEU A 498 -24.81 11.51 13.93
C LEU A 498 -25.62 10.39 13.32
N ALA A 499 -26.62 10.76 12.52
CA ALA A 499 -27.45 9.77 11.86
C ALA A 499 -26.53 8.83 11.08
N ASP A 500 -26.73 7.52 11.24
CA ASP A 500 -25.95 6.48 10.54
C ASP A 500 -26.07 6.57 9.00
N SER A 501 -26.94 7.47 8.50
CA SER A 501 -27.17 7.75 7.10
C SER A 501 -27.21 9.26 6.78
N PHE A 502 -26.95 9.60 5.53
CA PHE A 502 -27.08 10.93 4.92
C PHE A 502 -27.81 10.80 3.56
N ASP A 503 -28.21 11.93 2.96
CA ASP A 503 -28.81 11.91 1.63
C ASP A 503 -27.74 11.55 0.58
N PRO A 504 -27.90 10.47 -0.20
CA PRO A 504 -26.95 10.09 -1.25
C PRO A 504 -26.60 11.21 -2.24
N ALA A 505 -27.48 12.22 -2.42
CA ALA A 505 -27.19 13.39 -3.24
C ALA A 505 -26.01 14.22 -2.71
N GLU A 506 -25.76 14.25 -1.39
CA GLU A 506 -24.64 14.99 -0.77
C GLU A 506 -23.27 14.49 -1.26
N VAL A 507 -23.17 13.23 -1.71
CA VAL A 507 -21.93 12.67 -2.24
C VAL A 507 -21.59 13.24 -3.62
N GLN A 508 -22.59 13.73 -4.38
CA GLN A 508 -22.42 14.12 -5.78
C GLN A 508 -21.75 15.48 -6.00
N SER A 509 -21.67 16.32 -4.95
CA SER A 509 -21.06 17.65 -4.96
C SER A 509 -20.28 17.88 -3.67
N GLY A 510 -19.52 18.96 -3.59
CA GLY A 510 -18.73 19.34 -2.41
C GLY A 510 -17.27 18.87 -2.45
N LEU A 511 -16.61 18.89 -1.29
CA LEU A 511 -15.15 18.79 -1.24
C LEU A 511 -14.64 17.39 -1.66
N ALA A 512 -13.63 17.37 -2.53
CA ALA A 512 -12.73 16.24 -2.76
C ALA A 512 -11.28 16.75 -2.77
N LEU A 513 -10.29 15.90 -2.55
CA LEU A 513 -8.88 16.32 -2.69
C LEU A 513 -8.37 16.09 -4.11
N ASN A 514 -8.81 14.99 -4.71
CA ASN A 514 -8.45 14.56 -6.04
C ASN A 514 -9.60 13.74 -6.65
N ALA A 515 -9.51 13.41 -7.93
CA ALA A 515 -10.43 12.48 -8.57
C ALA A 515 -9.71 11.55 -9.55
N ALA A 516 -10.06 10.26 -9.48
CA ALA A 516 -9.61 9.27 -10.43
C ALA A 516 -10.49 9.32 -11.69
N ILE A 517 -9.86 9.22 -12.85
CA ILE A 517 -10.53 9.15 -14.15
C ILE A 517 -10.25 7.77 -14.75
N ARG A 518 -11.31 7.07 -15.15
CA ARG A 518 -11.22 5.83 -15.92
C ARG A 518 -11.43 6.15 -17.39
N LEU A 519 -10.60 5.59 -18.25
CA LEU A 519 -10.72 5.75 -19.70
C LEU A 519 -11.43 4.54 -20.33
N LYS A 520 -12.15 4.78 -21.42
CA LYS A 520 -12.74 3.71 -22.25
C LYS A 520 -11.65 2.99 -23.04
N ASP A 521 -10.75 3.76 -23.63
CA ASP A 521 -9.56 3.28 -24.33
C ASP A 521 -8.28 3.80 -23.62
N PRO A 522 -7.64 2.97 -22.79
CA PRO A 522 -6.44 3.35 -22.07
C PRO A 522 -5.19 3.48 -22.95
N SER A 523 -5.24 3.08 -24.23
CA SER A 523 -4.12 3.26 -25.18
C SER A 523 -4.01 4.70 -25.67
N GLN A 524 -5.12 5.45 -25.64
CA GLN A 524 -5.19 6.87 -26.02
C GLN A 524 -4.98 7.82 -24.83
N GLN A 525 -4.44 7.33 -23.72
CA GLN A 525 -4.29 8.08 -22.48
C GLN A 525 -3.56 9.42 -22.66
N ALA A 526 -2.37 9.42 -23.26
CA ALA A 526 -1.58 10.64 -23.45
C ALA A 526 -2.30 11.70 -24.31
N ARG A 527 -3.04 11.23 -25.33
CA ARG A 527 -3.86 12.11 -26.17
C ARG A 527 -5.04 12.69 -25.39
N THR A 528 -5.73 11.84 -24.63
CA THR A 528 -6.88 12.24 -23.80
C THR A 528 -6.46 13.21 -22.70
N GLU A 529 -5.29 13.01 -22.08
CA GLU A 529 -4.73 13.91 -21.08
C GLU A 529 -4.51 15.32 -21.66
N ALA A 530 -3.91 15.42 -22.85
CA ALA A 530 -3.67 16.69 -23.52
C ALA A 530 -4.98 17.38 -23.96
N GLU A 531 -5.92 16.63 -24.55
CA GLU A 531 -7.23 17.13 -24.98
C GLU A 531 -8.05 17.63 -23.77
N LEU A 532 -8.11 16.82 -22.70
CA LEU A 532 -8.82 17.17 -21.47
C LEU A 532 -8.19 18.37 -20.76
N GLY A 533 -6.86 18.46 -20.73
CA GLY A 533 -6.13 19.61 -20.18
C GLY A 533 -6.51 20.92 -20.89
N ALA A 534 -6.47 20.92 -22.21
CA ALA A 534 -6.82 22.09 -23.01
C ALA A 534 -8.30 22.48 -22.83
N ASP A 535 -9.21 21.50 -22.75
CA ASP A 535 -10.65 21.78 -22.59
C ASP A 535 -11.01 22.29 -21.19
N LEU A 536 -10.36 21.78 -20.15
CA LEU A 536 -10.54 22.26 -18.77
C LEU A 536 -9.95 23.67 -18.59
N GLU A 537 -8.79 23.95 -19.20
CA GLU A 537 -8.18 25.29 -19.16
C GLU A 537 -9.05 26.33 -19.89
N LYS A 538 -9.62 25.99 -21.06
CA LYS A 538 -10.59 26.85 -21.77
C LYS A 538 -11.83 27.17 -20.93
N LYS A 539 -12.29 26.22 -20.11
CA LYS A 539 -13.41 26.42 -19.17
C LYS A 539 -13.00 27.19 -17.91
N GLY A 540 -11.73 27.59 -17.79
CA GLY A 540 -11.19 28.35 -16.66
C GLY A 540 -10.82 27.50 -15.44
N PHE A 541 -10.84 26.17 -15.56
CA PHE A 541 -10.48 25.27 -14.47
C PHE A 541 -8.98 25.11 -14.36
N LYS A 542 -8.41 25.54 -13.22
CA LYS A 542 -6.99 25.41 -12.91
C LYS A 542 -6.74 24.10 -12.17
N LEU A 543 -6.46 23.03 -12.92
CA LEU A 543 -6.27 21.68 -12.41
C LEU A 543 -4.95 21.10 -12.92
N ASN A 544 -4.31 20.28 -12.09
CA ASN A 544 -3.24 19.39 -12.53
C ASN A 544 -3.90 18.09 -13.01
N ILE A 545 -3.55 17.64 -14.21
CA ILE A 545 -3.92 16.33 -14.74
C ILE A 545 -2.63 15.52 -14.82
N VAL A 546 -2.63 14.34 -14.24
CA VAL A 546 -1.45 13.48 -14.19
C VAL A 546 -1.82 12.05 -14.53
N ASP A 547 -0.91 11.34 -15.18
CA ASP A 547 -1.05 9.91 -15.43
C ASP A 547 -0.91 9.06 -14.15
N TRP A 548 -1.27 7.77 -14.28
CA TRP A 548 -1.14 6.79 -13.21
C TRP A 548 0.30 6.61 -12.69
N GLN A 549 1.34 6.84 -13.50
CA GLN A 549 2.75 6.72 -13.07
C GLN A 549 3.10 7.89 -12.15
N GLN A 550 2.76 9.10 -12.55
CA GLN A 550 2.97 10.31 -11.78
C GLN A 550 2.15 10.28 -10.48
N ALA A 551 0.87 9.91 -10.55
CA ALA A 551 0.01 9.78 -9.37
C ALA A 551 0.46 8.70 -8.38
N SER A 552 1.27 7.73 -8.82
CA SER A 552 1.81 6.68 -7.96
C SER A 552 3.08 7.10 -7.22
N GLY A 553 3.58 8.32 -7.43
CA GLY A 553 4.76 8.85 -6.75
C GLY A 553 6.01 8.00 -6.97
N ILE A 554 6.68 7.62 -5.87
CA ILE A 554 7.95 6.87 -5.87
C ILE A 554 7.81 5.55 -6.65
N VAL A 555 6.63 4.92 -6.56
CA VAL A 555 6.36 3.63 -7.20
C VAL A 555 6.40 3.78 -8.72
N GLY A 556 5.77 4.82 -9.29
CA GLY A 556 5.86 5.09 -10.72
C GLY A 556 7.25 5.48 -11.20
N GLN A 557 8.00 6.25 -10.39
CA GLN A 557 9.37 6.64 -10.71
C GLN A 557 10.32 5.43 -10.79
N PHE A 558 10.10 4.41 -9.97
CA PHE A 558 10.88 3.16 -10.01
C PHE A 558 10.84 2.48 -11.38
N VAL A 559 9.67 2.46 -12.04
CA VAL A 559 9.53 1.88 -13.40
C VAL A 559 10.38 2.62 -14.41
N ASN A 560 10.37 3.95 -14.35
CA ASN A 560 11.14 4.79 -15.28
C ASN A 560 12.65 4.56 -15.09
N ILE A 561 13.10 4.40 -13.83
CA ILE A 561 14.50 4.10 -13.52
C ILE A 561 14.89 2.71 -14.07
N VAL A 562 14.11 1.67 -13.77
CA VAL A 562 14.39 0.30 -14.23
C VAL A 562 14.39 0.22 -15.76
N GLY A 563 13.41 0.85 -16.41
CA GLY A 563 13.36 0.94 -17.87
C GLY A 563 14.58 1.66 -18.45
N GLY A 564 14.97 2.78 -17.86
CA GLY A 564 16.17 3.52 -18.24
C GLY A 564 17.46 2.71 -18.07
N THR A 565 17.61 1.98 -16.96
CA THR A 565 18.75 1.08 -16.74
C THR A 565 18.81 -0.04 -17.77
N LEU A 566 17.67 -0.62 -18.15
CA LEU A 566 17.63 -1.67 -19.16
C LEU A 566 18.01 -1.15 -20.54
N VAL A 567 17.50 0.03 -20.94
CA VAL A 567 17.92 0.70 -22.18
C VAL A 567 19.41 1.02 -22.15
N PHE A 568 19.95 1.52 -21.03
CA PHE A 568 21.37 1.77 -20.87
C PHE A 568 22.22 0.49 -21.02
N ALA A 569 21.81 -0.61 -20.39
CA ALA A 569 22.47 -1.91 -20.54
C ALA A 569 22.46 -2.40 -22.00
N LEU A 570 21.34 -2.20 -22.72
CA LEU A 570 21.27 -2.50 -24.15
C LEU A 570 22.27 -1.68 -24.97
N VAL A 571 22.38 -0.38 -24.70
CA VAL A 571 23.36 0.50 -25.36
C VAL A 571 24.80 0.00 -25.14
N VAL A 572 25.13 -0.44 -23.91
CA VAL A 572 26.45 -1.00 -23.61
C VAL A 572 26.69 -2.30 -24.38
N ILE A 573 25.70 -3.21 -24.42
CA ILE A 573 25.79 -4.46 -25.20
C ILE A 573 26.02 -4.14 -26.69
N PHE A 574 25.31 -3.15 -27.24
CA PHE A 574 25.51 -2.71 -28.62
C PHE A 574 26.90 -2.13 -28.86
N LEU A 575 27.45 -1.35 -27.92
CA LEU A 575 28.79 -0.80 -28.04
C LEU A 575 29.85 -1.92 -28.05
N VAL A 576 29.73 -2.91 -27.16
CA VAL A 576 30.61 -4.07 -27.12
C VAL A 576 30.50 -4.88 -28.42
N ALA A 577 29.28 -5.13 -28.90
CA ALA A 577 29.05 -5.80 -30.17
C ALA A 577 29.65 -5.03 -31.36
N PHE A 578 29.54 -3.70 -31.38
CA PHE A 578 30.15 -2.84 -32.39
C PHE A 578 31.67 -3.03 -32.45
N VAL A 579 32.36 -3.03 -31.31
CA VAL A 579 33.82 -3.22 -31.24
C VAL A 579 34.20 -4.62 -31.73
N ILE A 580 33.47 -5.66 -31.29
CA ILE A 580 33.75 -7.05 -31.66
C ILE A 580 33.53 -7.27 -33.17
N ILE A 581 32.43 -6.76 -33.73
CA ILE A 581 32.13 -6.86 -35.17
C ILE A 581 33.23 -6.18 -35.98
N ASN A 582 33.62 -4.95 -35.62
CA ASN A 582 34.67 -4.23 -36.34
C ASN A 582 36.01 -4.97 -36.28
N ASN A 583 36.44 -5.40 -35.08
CA ASN A 583 37.67 -6.15 -34.92
C ASN A 583 37.65 -7.46 -35.72
N SER A 584 36.51 -8.15 -35.72
CA SER A 584 36.37 -9.42 -36.45
C SER A 584 36.43 -9.23 -37.97
N ILE A 585 35.89 -8.14 -38.51
CA ILE A 585 36.01 -7.82 -39.96
C ILE A 585 37.45 -7.47 -40.32
N ILE A 586 38.15 -6.72 -39.48
CA ILE A 586 39.57 -6.38 -39.71
C ILE A 586 40.42 -7.66 -39.76
N VAL A 587 40.30 -8.53 -38.75
CA VAL A 587 41.00 -9.82 -38.73
C VAL A 587 40.58 -10.73 -39.89
N GLY A 588 39.28 -10.78 -40.22
CA GLY A 588 38.78 -11.53 -41.36
C GLY A 588 39.31 -11.02 -42.70
N THR A 589 39.57 -9.73 -42.82
CA THR A 589 40.20 -9.14 -44.01
C THR A 589 41.65 -9.59 -44.13
N LEU A 590 42.41 -9.59 -43.03
CA LEU A 590 43.80 -10.04 -43.01
C LEU A 590 43.93 -11.50 -43.49
N ASN A 591 43.01 -12.38 -43.08
CA ASN A 591 43.00 -13.78 -43.49
C ASN A 591 42.63 -13.98 -44.98
N ARG A 592 42.06 -12.97 -45.64
CA ARG A 592 41.54 -13.04 -47.02
C ARG A 592 42.12 -11.97 -47.94
N THR A 593 43.27 -11.39 -47.58
CA THR A 593 43.95 -10.33 -48.35
C THR A 593 44.19 -10.73 -49.81
N ARG A 594 44.63 -11.98 -50.06
CA ARG A 594 44.86 -12.51 -51.43
C ARG A 594 43.57 -12.60 -52.27
N GLU A 595 42.46 -13.05 -51.70
CA GLU A 595 41.18 -13.12 -52.41
C GLU A 595 40.67 -11.72 -52.79
N ILE A 596 40.75 -10.78 -51.85
CA ILE A 596 40.34 -9.38 -52.07
C ILE A 596 41.23 -8.72 -53.12
N GLY A 597 42.55 -8.94 -53.07
CA GLY A 597 43.50 -8.45 -54.07
C GLY A 597 43.22 -8.99 -55.48
N THR A 598 42.89 -10.29 -55.58
CA THR A 598 42.54 -10.93 -56.85
C THR A 598 41.23 -10.37 -57.43
N MET A 599 40.19 -10.22 -56.60
CA MET A 599 38.93 -9.60 -57.02
C MET A 599 39.15 -8.16 -57.52
N ARG A 600 40.00 -7.39 -56.83
CA ARG A 600 40.36 -6.02 -57.24
C ARG A 600 41.20 -5.99 -58.53
N ALA A 601 42.06 -6.99 -58.76
CA ALA A 601 42.86 -7.11 -59.98
C ALA A 601 42.01 -7.43 -61.22
N ILE A 602 40.91 -8.17 -61.05
CA ILE A 602 39.94 -8.49 -62.13
C ILE A 602 38.93 -7.34 -62.35
N GLY A 603 39.03 -6.24 -61.59
CA GLY A 603 38.26 -5.00 -61.81
C GLY A 603 37.15 -4.73 -60.78
N ALA A 604 37.07 -5.46 -59.66
CA ALA A 604 36.10 -5.15 -58.62
C ALA A 604 36.38 -3.78 -57.97
N GLN A 605 35.35 -2.93 -57.92
CA GLN A 605 35.43 -1.61 -57.29
C GLN A 605 35.45 -1.71 -55.75
N ARG A 606 35.98 -0.69 -55.07
CA ARG A 606 35.96 -0.61 -53.59
C ARG A 606 34.54 -0.67 -53.02
N SER A 607 33.57 -0.08 -53.71
CA SER A 607 32.14 -0.14 -53.38
C SER A 607 31.59 -1.57 -53.39
N PHE A 608 32.05 -2.41 -54.32
CA PHE A 608 31.68 -3.82 -54.40
C PHE A 608 32.20 -4.60 -53.19
N ILE A 609 33.47 -4.39 -52.80
CA ILE A 609 34.06 -5.03 -51.61
C ILE A 609 33.34 -4.59 -50.33
N VAL A 610 33.02 -3.30 -50.19
CA VAL A 610 32.23 -2.80 -49.05
C VAL A 610 30.83 -3.44 -49.04
N ALA A 611 30.13 -3.47 -50.18
CA ALA A 611 28.81 -4.08 -50.28
C ALA A 611 28.82 -5.58 -49.95
N LEU A 612 29.90 -6.29 -50.32
CA LEU A 612 30.08 -7.70 -49.97
C LEU A 612 30.19 -7.91 -48.45
N PHE A 613 31.03 -7.15 -47.76
CA PHE A 613 31.16 -7.25 -46.30
C PHE A 613 29.90 -6.80 -45.55
N LEU A 614 29.19 -5.80 -46.07
CA LEU A 614 27.89 -5.39 -45.54
C LEU A 614 26.85 -6.49 -45.70
N ALA A 615 26.83 -7.18 -46.84
CA ALA A 615 25.94 -8.31 -47.08
C ALA A 615 26.28 -9.50 -46.17
N GLU A 616 27.56 -9.85 -46.00
CA GLU A 616 28.00 -10.90 -45.07
C GLU A 616 27.55 -10.60 -43.63
N THR A 617 27.78 -9.36 -43.17
CA THR A 617 27.42 -8.94 -41.81
C THR A 617 25.90 -8.85 -41.64
N GLY A 618 25.18 -8.33 -42.64
CA GLY A 618 23.72 -8.24 -42.62
C GLY A 618 23.05 -9.61 -42.58
N ILE A 619 23.52 -10.57 -43.38
CA ILE A 619 23.00 -11.94 -43.37
C ILE A 619 23.30 -12.62 -42.02
N THR A 620 24.54 -12.50 -41.53
CA THR A 620 24.93 -13.05 -40.21
C THR A 620 24.12 -12.42 -39.08
N GLY A 621 23.93 -11.10 -39.13
CA GLY A 621 23.14 -10.34 -38.16
C GLY A 621 21.68 -10.76 -38.18
N MET A 622 21.10 -10.98 -39.36
CA MET A 622 19.72 -11.43 -39.50
C MET A 622 19.53 -12.83 -38.88
N PHE A 623 20.35 -13.81 -39.28
CA PHE A 623 20.23 -15.16 -38.72
C PHE A 623 20.54 -15.21 -37.22
N GLY A 624 21.57 -14.49 -36.77
CA GLY A 624 21.91 -14.38 -35.36
C GLY A 624 20.77 -13.76 -34.56
N ALA A 625 20.29 -12.58 -34.96
CA ALA A 625 19.31 -11.83 -34.20
C ALA A 625 17.94 -12.52 -34.16
N PHE A 626 17.46 -13.05 -35.29
CA PHE A 626 16.20 -13.81 -35.32
C PHE A 626 16.34 -15.17 -34.64
N GLY A 627 17.51 -15.83 -34.71
CA GLY A 627 17.79 -17.04 -33.94
C GLY A 627 17.75 -16.79 -32.43
N GLY A 628 18.37 -15.70 -31.97
CA GLY A 628 18.30 -15.25 -30.58
C GLY A 628 16.87 -14.92 -30.12
N ALA A 629 16.11 -14.23 -30.96
CA ALA A 629 14.71 -13.93 -30.68
C ALA A 629 13.82 -15.19 -30.61
N ALA A 630 14.05 -16.17 -31.48
CA ALA A 630 13.34 -17.45 -31.42
C ALA A 630 13.63 -18.20 -30.11
N LEU A 631 14.88 -18.21 -29.66
CA LEU A 631 15.24 -18.76 -28.35
C LEU A 631 14.59 -17.98 -27.19
N ALA A 632 14.49 -16.66 -27.32
CA ALA A 632 13.81 -15.81 -26.33
C ALA A 632 12.32 -16.15 -26.24
N VAL A 633 11.64 -16.36 -27.37
CA VAL A 633 10.24 -16.78 -27.40
C VAL A 633 10.06 -18.12 -26.68
N VAL A 634 10.94 -19.10 -26.92
CA VAL A 634 10.89 -20.39 -26.20
C VAL A 634 11.04 -20.19 -24.70
N ALA A 635 11.98 -19.35 -24.27
CA ALA A 635 12.19 -19.05 -22.85
C ALA A 635 10.98 -18.34 -22.20
N VAL A 636 10.39 -17.35 -22.88
CA VAL A 636 9.20 -16.62 -22.43
C VAL A 636 8.00 -17.56 -22.31
N VAL A 637 7.76 -18.41 -23.31
CA VAL A 637 6.67 -19.41 -23.28
C VAL A 637 6.89 -20.47 -22.19
N ALA A 638 8.14 -20.85 -21.91
CA ALA A 638 8.44 -21.75 -20.81
C ALA A 638 8.17 -21.08 -19.45
N ALA A 639 8.57 -19.80 -19.30
CA ALA A 639 8.33 -19.02 -18.09
C ALA A 639 6.85 -18.73 -17.86
N SER A 640 6.07 -18.48 -18.92
CA SER A 640 4.63 -18.18 -18.83
C SER A 640 3.80 -19.34 -18.29
N ARG A 641 4.25 -20.59 -18.42
CA ARG A 641 3.54 -21.75 -17.87
C ARG A 641 3.63 -21.84 -16.34
N LYS A 642 4.80 -21.55 -15.77
CA LYS A 642 5.02 -21.63 -14.31
C LYS A 642 4.72 -20.29 -13.62
N GLY A 643 4.90 -19.18 -14.34
CA GLY A 643 4.93 -17.83 -13.77
C GLY A 643 6.22 -17.58 -12.99
N ILE A 644 6.68 -16.33 -12.98
CA ILE A 644 7.83 -15.89 -12.19
C ILE A 644 7.30 -15.49 -10.80
N PRO A 645 7.67 -16.19 -9.71
CA PRO A 645 7.16 -15.88 -8.38
C PRO A 645 7.66 -14.53 -7.89
N ALA A 646 6.78 -13.79 -7.21
CA ALA A 646 7.15 -12.57 -6.51
C ALA A 646 8.05 -12.90 -5.31
N ALA A 647 9.18 -12.21 -5.21
CA ALA A 647 10.14 -12.44 -4.13
C ALA A 647 9.68 -11.84 -2.78
N ASN A 648 8.90 -10.76 -2.83
CA ASN A 648 8.39 -10.06 -1.65
C ASN A 648 7.06 -9.35 -1.97
N ASP A 649 6.49 -8.69 -0.97
CA ASP A 649 5.18 -8.05 -1.05
C ASP A 649 5.19 -6.82 -1.99
N VAL A 650 6.33 -6.14 -2.13
CA VAL A 650 6.52 -5.05 -3.11
C VAL A 650 6.50 -5.59 -4.54
N VAL A 651 7.19 -6.70 -4.81
CA VAL A 651 7.16 -7.35 -6.12
C VAL A 651 5.78 -7.93 -6.42
N THR A 652 5.04 -8.38 -5.42
CA THR A 652 3.64 -8.83 -5.57
C THR A 652 2.77 -7.68 -6.09
N PHE A 653 2.96 -6.47 -5.56
CA PHE A 653 2.30 -5.27 -6.07
C PHE A 653 2.68 -4.99 -7.54
N ILE A 654 3.95 -5.06 -7.89
CA ILE A 654 4.44 -4.83 -9.25
C ILE A 654 3.91 -5.87 -10.24
N PHE A 655 3.81 -7.14 -9.82
CA PHE A 655 3.33 -8.25 -10.65
C PHE A 655 1.80 -8.36 -10.72
N SER A 656 1.07 -7.51 -9.99
CA SER A 656 -0.38 -7.59 -9.84
C SER A 656 -0.90 -8.92 -9.29
N GLY A 657 -0.07 -9.58 -8.49
CA GLY A 657 -0.32 -10.93 -8.02
C GLY A 657 0.95 -11.63 -7.55
N PRO A 658 0.81 -12.86 -7.02
CA PRO A 658 1.94 -13.64 -6.49
C PRO A 658 2.92 -14.11 -7.57
N ARG A 659 2.55 -14.05 -8.86
CA ARG A 659 3.37 -14.47 -10.00
C ARG A 659 3.16 -13.55 -11.20
N LEU A 660 4.24 -13.20 -11.88
CA LEU A 660 4.20 -12.58 -13.21
C LEU A 660 4.05 -13.68 -14.26
N TYR A 661 3.16 -13.48 -15.22
CA TYR A 661 3.00 -14.38 -16.37
C TYR A 661 3.48 -13.67 -17.65
N PRO A 662 4.74 -13.92 -18.08
CA PRO A 662 5.27 -13.24 -19.25
C PRO A 662 4.48 -13.53 -20.52
N VAL A 663 4.31 -12.54 -21.39
CA VAL A 663 3.67 -12.71 -22.69
C VAL A 663 4.63 -12.40 -23.84
N VAL A 664 4.38 -13.03 -24.99
CA VAL A 664 5.19 -12.81 -26.19
C VAL A 664 4.72 -11.52 -26.87
N HIS A 665 5.55 -10.49 -26.80
CA HIS A 665 5.33 -9.23 -27.52
C HIS A 665 5.86 -9.33 -28.95
N TRP A 666 4.98 -9.65 -29.90
CA TRP A 666 5.37 -9.81 -31.32
C TRP A 666 6.06 -8.58 -31.92
N GLN A 667 5.71 -7.38 -31.46
CA GLN A 667 6.39 -6.15 -31.85
C GLN A 667 7.86 -6.15 -31.43
N VAL A 668 8.17 -6.61 -30.21
CA VAL A 668 9.55 -6.74 -29.71
C VAL A 668 10.30 -7.85 -30.46
N VAL A 669 9.67 -9.01 -30.64
CA VAL A 669 10.26 -10.18 -31.33
C VAL A 669 10.62 -9.89 -32.78
N THR A 670 9.92 -8.95 -33.44
CA THR A 670 10.17 -8.56 -34.82
C THR A 670 11.07 -7.32 -34.94
N LEU A 671 10.75 -6.25 -34.22
CA LEU A 671 11.44 -4.97 -34.33
C LEU A 671 12.85 -5.02 -33.76
N VAL A 672 13.06 -5.67 -32.60
CA VAL A 672 14.38 -5.70 -31.95
C VAL A 672 15.42 -6.43 -32.83
N PRO A 673 15.16 -7.64 -33.37
CA PRO A 673 16.10 -8.27 -34.29
C PRO A 673 16.38 -7.48 -35.56
N LEU A 674 15.38 -6.79 -36.10
CA LEU A 674 15.56 -5.90 -37.25
C LEU A 674 16.50 -4.74 -36.92
N LEU A 675 16.31 -4.09 -35.77
CA LEU A 675 17.18 -3.01 -35.31
C LEU A 675 18.61 -3.50 -35.02
N ILE A 676 18.76 -4.68 -34.42
CA ILE A 676 20.07 -5.29 -34.16
C ILE A 676 20.78 -5.60 -35.49
N THR A 677 20.06 -6.15 -36.47
CA THR A 677 20.60 -6.45 -37.81
C THR A 677 21.03 -5.18 -38.53
N LEU A 678 20.19 -4.14 -38.48
CA LEU A 678 20.49 -2.83 -39.05
C LEU A 678 21.73 -2.22 -38.37
N PHE A 679 21.79 -2.24 -37.04
CA PHE A 679 22.92 -1.74 -36.27
C PHE A 679 24.21 -2.50 -36.60
N ALA A 680 24.19 -3.83 -36.64
CA ALA A 680 25.35 -4.65 -37.00
C ALA A 680 25.85 -4.34 -38.41
N THR A 681 24.94 -4.14 -39.36
CA THR A 681 25.27 -3.77 -40.74
C THR A 681 25.90 -2.38 -40.79
N LEU A 682 25.32 -1.39 -40.10
CA LEU A 682 25.88 -0.03 -40.03
C LEU A 682 27.24 0.00 -39.32
N ALA A 683 27.39 -0.78 -38.25
CA ALA A 683 28.62 -0.92 -37.49
C ALA A 683 29.78 -1.40 -38.37
N SER A 684 29.49 -2.32 -39.30
CA SER A 684 30.48 -2.89 -40.21
C SER A 684 30.96 -1.95 -41.31
N VAL A 685 30.28 -0.82 -41.56
CA VAL A 685 30.65 0.13 -42.63
C VAL A 685 32.07 0.66 -42.45
N TYR A 686 32.47 0.97 -41.22
CA TYR A 686 33.80 1.51 -40.92
C TYR A 686 34.91 0.49 -41.26
N ALA A 687 34.80 -0.72 -40.71
CA ALA A 687 35.76 -1.79 -40.98
C ALA A 687 35.75 -2.22 -42.45
N ALA A 688 34.58 -2.33 -43.09
CA ALA A 688 34.46 -2.68 -44.51
C ALA A 688 35.14 -1.65 -45.42
N ARG A 689 35.01 -0.35 -45.10
CA ARG A 689 35.72 0.72 -45.83
C ARG A 689 37.22 0.66 -45.64
N HIS A 690 37.70 0.27 -44.46
CA HIS A 690 39.13 0.02 -44.24
C HIS A 690 39.62 -1.19 -45.01
N ALA A 691 38.87 -2.30 -44.98
CA ALA A 691 39.16 -3.52 -45.71
C ALA A 691 39.26 -3.31 -47.22
N ALA A 692 38.39 -2.47 -47.78
CA ALA A 692 38.40 -2.16 -49.22
C ALA A 692 39.62 -1.34 -49.70
N LYS A 693 40.48 -0.85 -48.79
CA LYS A 693 41.68 -0.07 -49.14
C LYS A 693 42.90 -0.94 -49.51
N VAL A 694 42.90 -2.24 -49.18
CA VAL A 694 43.99 -3.20 -49.48
C VAL A 694 44.40 -3.13 -50.96
N GLN A 695 45.66 -2.80 -51.28
CA GLN A 695 46.08 -2.60 -52.66
C GLN A 695 46.32 -3.95 -53.39
N PRO A 696 46.06 -4.04 -54.70
CA PRO A 696 46.33 -5.25 -55.47
C PRO A 696 47.81 -5.66 -55.44
N ALA A 697 48.72 -4.68 -55.37
CA ALA A 697 50.16 -4.91 -55.30
C ALA A 697 50.59 -5.60 -53.99
N ASP A 698 50.02 -5.18 -52.86
CA ASP A 698 50.31 -5.75 -51.53
C ASP A 698 49.91 -7.23 -51.45
N ALA A 699 48.78 -7.59 -52.06
CA ALA A 699 48.28 -8.96 -52.08
C ALA A 699 49.15 -9.94 -52.88
N THR A 700 49.93 -9.43 -53.85
CA THR A 700 50.89 -10.22 -54.65
C THR A 700 52.31 -10.25 -54.06
N GLN A 701 52.60 -9.40 -53.05
CA GLN A 701 53.92 -9.26 -52.43
C GLN A 701 54.08 -10.00 -51.09
N GLU A 702 53.00 -10.54 -50.49
CA GLU A 702 53.09 -11.52 -49.39
C GLU A 702 53.71 -12.83 -49.92
N LYS A 703 55.04 -12.85 -49.99
CA LYS A 703 55.89 -14.03 -50.14
C LYS A 703 56.28 -14.55 -48.76
N GLU A 704 56.02 -15.85 -48.61
CA GLU A 704 56.56 -16.83 -47.66
C GLU A 704 56.35 -16.60 -46.15
#